data_AF-A0A9P7H486-F1
#
_entry.id   AF-A0A9P7H486-F1
#
_cell.length_a   1.000
_cell.length_b   1.000
_cell.length_c   1.000
_cell.angle_alpha   90.00
_cell.angle_beta   90.00
_cell.angle_gamma   90.00
#
_symmetry.space_group_name_H-M   'P 1'
#
loop_
_entity.id
_entity.type
_entity.pdbx_description
1 polymer ?
#
loop_
_entity_poly.entity_id
_entity_poly.type
_entity_poly.pdbx_seq_one_letter_code
_entity_poly.pdbx_strand_id
1 'polypeptide(L)'
;MSDTKVYRASTTAPVNIAVVKYWGKRDAKLNLPTNSSLSVTLSQADLRTLTTASCSSSFTDGDSLTLNGESSDISGARTQACFRELRSRRAALEAADSSLPKLSTYPLKIVSENNFPTAAGLASSAAGFAALVQAIALLYELPDSPSDLSLVARQGSGSACRSLFGGYVAWRMGEKEDGSDSKADLVAPASHWPEMRALILVASAAKKGVSSTSGMQQTVATSGLFKERITNVVPANMATMEEAIKNKDFAKFAEVTMRDSNSFHATCADTFPPIFYMNDVSRAAIRAVEYINEKAGKTIAAYTFDAGPNCVVYYEEKDADTIVGAFYQALEGVNGFKEDAASAKSSVELESTLASTLKEGVSRVISTGVGEGPIKTDEYLVGEDGQAPKQHLHPETHINTFAMDGVTKLLGRGEPVEIVEYDKSGNVSRTWSHTLDNRVVLKTKLSIFLLPSMKEAFMPVGYPHSVSSDYLNYQFFDSLQAFFSTITSLLANRALLQGLGVGDANSSATFAMLLTVLKDAVSRIATIIFAQQFGLRIEPDAKRFRFLADLFNDTAFFLELYSPYLGPYGKILAITSGEALRALCGVAAGASKAALSVHFAKHDNLAELNAKEASQETAVGLIGLLVGTFIVKHVEDHNSVVCMMIVLVFAHLWMNYLGVRSVCMDYLNRQRATILFEEYLKTGNILTPNEVASRENIIIWQPVVRNQQGEKVVRIEMAQSYWDAMGAKHSHVNISLVDGIRNTLFVWSHSKGSHTPIKIMLWKDSAAIHAISAWFMAMEMAWLMDKGKGYTKKLDRIFCGKEVIDGYKQKYDQRELWDGLLAKGWNLNSQAFETGAPVRLLAQMEGKKDQ
;
A
#
# COMPACT_ATOMS: atom_id res chain seq x y z
N MET A 1 -13.07 -25.46 40.80
CA MET A 1 -13.57 -25.00 39.50
C MET A 1 -12.53 -24.02 38.97
N SER A 2 -11.98 -24.24 37.78
CA SER A 2 -11.06 -23.28 37.17
C SER A 2 -11.80 -21.96 36.97
N ASP A 3 -11.25 -20.86 37.47
CA ASP A 3 -11.83 -19.52 37.33
C ASP A 3 -11.86 -19.13 35.84
N THR A 4 -13.02 -19.27 35.21
CA THR A 4 -13.25 -18.91 33.79
C THR A 4 -13.51 -17.41 33.60
N LYS A 5 -13.36 -16.61 34.66
CA LYS A 5 -13.56 -15.17 34.61
C LYS A 5 -12.53 -14.51 33.70
N VAL A 6 -13.04 -13.73 32.75
CA VAL A 6 -12.23 -12.85 31.91
C VAL A 6 -12.05 -11.52 32.62
N TYR A 7 -10.80 -11.17 32.90
CA TYR A 7 -10.41 -9.86 33.41
C TYR A 7 -10.13 -8.97 32.20
N ARG A 8 -10.65 -7.73 32.19
CA ARG A 8 -10.43 -6.78 31.09
C ARG A 8 -10.26 -5.36 31.59
N ALA A 9 -9.46 -4.56 30.88
CA ALA A 9 -9.37 -3.12 31.05
C ALA A 9 -9.21 -2.47 29.67
N SER A 10 -9.80 -1.28 29.49
CA SER A 10 -9.64 -0.52 28.27
C SER A 10 -9.19 0.91 28.54
N THR A 11 -8.43 1.46 27.59
CA THR A 11 -7.92 2.82 27.62
C THR A 11 -7.92 3.38 26.21
N THR A 12 -8.05 4.69 26.11
CA THR A 12 -7.59 5.44 24.95
C THR A 12 -6.19 5.99 25.23
N ALA A 13 -5.35 6.14 24.21
CA ALA A 13 -4.10 6.88 24.30
C ALA A 13 -3.93 7.88 23.14
N PRO A 14 -3.30 9.04 23.40
CA PRO A 14 -3.12 10.10 22.42
C PRO A 14 -1.92 9.88 21.51
N VAL A 15 -1.97 10.53 20.34
CA VAL A 15 -0.80 10.80 19.50
C VAL A 15 0.01 11.97 20.10
N ASN A 16 1.34 11.95 19.96
CA ASN A 16 2.19 13.11 20.24
C ASN A 16 3.02 13.48 19.01
N ILE A 17 3.33 14.77 18.86
CA ILE A 17 4.16 15.29 17.77
C ILE A 17 5.38 15.99 18.36
N ALA A 18 6.57 15.56 17.95
CA ALA A 18 7.83 16.09 18.47
C ALA A 18 8.08 17.52 17.94
N VAL A 19 8.41 18.44 18.84
CA VAL A 19 8.88 19.81 18.52
C VAL A 19 10.40 19.94 18.68
N VAL A 20 10.99 19.05 19.47
CA VAL A 20 12.43 18.72 19.44
C VAL A 20 12.56 17.24 19.10
N LYS A 21 13.15 16.92 17.95
CA LYS A 21 13.04 15.62 17.30
C LYS A 21 13.94 14.56 17.92
N TYR A 22 13.34 13.39 18.15
CA TYR A 22 14.06 12.14 18.37
C TYR A 22 14.45 11.53 17.02
N TRP A 23 15.75 11.37 16.79
CA TRP A 23 16.28 10.66 15.63
C TRP A 23 17.63 10.04 16.00
N GLY A 24 17.74 8.72 15.96
CA GLY A 24 18.98 7.98 16.25
C GLY A 24 18.94 7.29 17.61
N LYS A 25 19.47 6.05 17.66
CA LYS A 25 19.56 5.27 18.90
C LYS A 25 21.01 4.97 19.24
N ARG A 26 21.39 5.26 20.49
CA ARG A 26 22.65 4.76 21.06
C ARG A 26 22.56 3.28 21.46
N ASP A 27 21.36 2.81 21.80
CA ASP A 27 21.08 1.40 22.05
C ASP A 27 19.76 1.00 21.38
N ALA A 28 19.84 0.08 20.40
CA ALA A 28 18.68 -0.38 19.65
C ALA A 28 17.81 -1.41 20.40
N LYS A 29 18.39 -2.16 21.36
CA LYS A 29 17.71 -3.20 22.13
C LYS A 29 16.83 -2.58 23.21
N LEU A 30 17.36 -1.59 23.92
CA LEU A 30 16.67 -0.86 24.99
C LEU A 30 15.91 0.37 24.48
N ASN A 31 16.02 0.69 23.18
CA ASN A 31 15.52 1.91 22.54
C ASN A 31 16.02 3.18 23.22
N LEU A 32 17.32 3.27 23.53
CA LEU A 32 17.92 4.46 24.14
C LEU A 32 18.30 5.47 23.04
N PRO A 33 17.91 6.73 23.16
CA PRO A 33 18.09 7.71 22.09
C PRO A 33 19.50 8.32 22.15
N THR A 34 19.96 8.89 21.04
CA THR A 34 21.21 9.67 21.00
C THR A 34 21.07 11.06 21.64
N ASN A 35 19.84 11.57 21.77
CA ASN A 35 19.52 12.87 22.34
C ASN A 35 18.13 12.84 23.00
N SER A 36 17.89 13.77 23.92
CA SER A 36 16.53 14.00 24.47
C SER A 36 15.60 14.55 23.39
N SER A 37 14.30 14.45 23.60
CA SER A 37 13.28 15.00 22.68
C SER A 37 12.11 15.58 23.46
N LEU A 38 11.33 16.45 22.84
CA LEU A 38 10.16 17.08 23.45
C LEU A 38 9.01 17.08 22.45
N SER A 39 7.80 16.73 22.91
CA SER A 39 6.58 16.70 22.10
C SER A 39 5.40 17.40 22.75
N VAL A 40 4.44 17.80 21.91
CA VAL A 40 3.09 18.16 22.35
C VAL A 40 2.18 16.95 22.13
N THR A 41 1.44 16.57 23.17
CA THR A 41 0.40 15.54 23.11
C THR A 41 -0.86 16.15 22.49
N LEU A 42 -1.47 15.46 21.52
CA LEU A 42 -2.67 15.92 20.81
C LEU A 42 -3.94 15.38 21.48
N SER A 43 -5.05 16.12 21.35
CA SER A 43 -6.34 15.75 21.91
C SER A 43 -6.88 14.41 21.38
N GLN A 44 -7.34 13.55 22.30
CA GLN A 44 -7.94 12.26 21.94
C GLN A 44 -9.34 12.40 21.34
N ALA A 45 -9.97 13.57 21.46
CA ALA A 45 -11.21 13.87 20.77
C ALA A 45 -11.04 13.78 19.24
N ASP A 46 -9.85 14.14 18.74
CA ASP A 46 -9.54 14.15 17.31
C ASP A 46 -8.75 12.89 16.90
N LEU A 47 -7.70 12.54 17.66
CA LEU A 47 -6.78 11.44 17.34
C LEU A 47 -6.50 10.53 18.55
N ARG A 48 -6.99 9.29 18.50
CA ARG A 48 -6.80 8.30 19.57
C ARG A 48 -6.60 6.88 19.08
N THR A 49 -5.86 6.13 19.87
CA THR A 49 -5.86 4.66 19.84
C THR A 49 -6.69 4.14 21.00
N LEU A 50 -7.70 3.32 20.73
CA LEU A 50 -8.45 2.57 21.74
C LEU A 50 -7.86 1.18 21.86
N THR A 51 -7.51 0.75 23.07
CA THR A 51 -7.02 -0.61 23.32
C THR A 51 -7.75 -1.23 24.50
N THR A 52 -8.22 -2.46 24.32
CA THR A 52 -8.70 -3.34 25.39
C THR A 52 -7.68 -4.45 25.62
N ALA A 53 -7.17 -4.55 26.84
CA ALA A 53 -6.38 -5.69 27.29
C ALA A 53 -7.28 -6.61 28.12
N SER A 54 -7.18 -7.92 27.90
CA SER A 54 -7.88 -8.92 28.69
C SER A 54 -7.01 -10.12 29.00
N CYS A 55 -7.25 -10.80 30.12
CA CYS A 55 -6.62 -12.07 30.44
C CYS A 55 -7.58 -13.02 31.15
N SER A 56 -7.36 -14.32 30.94
CA SER A 56 -8.16 -15.37 31.56
C SER A 56 -7.39 -16.67 31.59
N SER A 57 -7.61 -17.50 32.61
CA SER A 57 -7.10 -18.87 32.63
C SER A 57 -7.74 -19.76 31.55
N SER A 58 -8.88 -19.35 30.99
CA SER A 58 -9.59 -20.06 29.92
C SER A 58 -9.03 -19.81 28.51
N PHE A 59 -8.12 -18.86 28.33
CA PHE A 59 -7.49 -18.62 27.03
C PHE A 59 -6.43 -19.68 26.74
N THR A 60 -6.63 -20.49 25.70
CA THR A 60 -5.76 -21.64 25.39
C THR A 60 -4.67 -21.34 24.35
N ASP A 61 -4.83 -20.27 23.58
CA ASP A 61 -3.99 -19.99 22.40
C ASP A 61 -2.78 -19.08 22.70
N GLY A 62 -2.50 -18.83 23.98
CA GLY A 62 -1.43 -17.92 24.41
C GLY A 62 -1.78 -16.45 24.24
N ASP A 63 -0.75 -15.60 24.21
CA ASP A 63 -0.92 -14.16 24.04
C ASP A 63 -1.32 -13.84 22.60
N SER A 64 -2.18 -12.84 22.39
CA SER A 64 -2.53 -12.36 21.06
C SER A 64 -2.77 -10.85 21.02
N LEU A 65 -2.57 -10.28 19.83
CA LEU A 65 -2.86 -8.88 19.53
C LEU A 65 -3.65 -8.80 18.22
N THR A 66 -4.80 -8.15 18.25
CA THR A 66 -5.57 -7.77 17.06
C THR A 66 -5.51 -6.25 16.91
N LEU A 67 -5.09 -5.77 15.75
CA LEU A 67 -4.98 -4.35 15.42
C LEU A 67 -5.88 -4.02 14.23
N ASN A 68 -6.88 -3.14 14.42
CA ASN A 68 -7.87 -2.76 13.40
C ASN A 68 -8.55 -3.98 12.73
N GLY A 69 -8.88 -5.01 13.51
CA GLY A 69 -9.53 -6.23 13.03
C GLY A 69 -8.58 -7.30 12.46
N GLU A 70 -7.29 -7.02 12.29
CA GLU A 70 -6.31 -7.98 11.77
C GLU A 70 -5.41 -8.53 12.88
N SER A 71 -5.06 -9.82 12.83
CA SER A 71 -4.11 -10.42 13.77
C SER A 71 -2.71 -9.85 13.55
N SER A 72 -2.04 -9.44 14.63
CA SER A 72 -0.71 -8.84 14.61
C SER A 72 0.31 -9.76 15.26
N ASP A 73 1.49 -9.88 14.64
CA ASP A 73 2.59 -10.67 15.17
C ASP A 73 3.16 -10.04 16.45
N ILE A 74 3.00 -10.75 17.57
CA ILE A 74 3.53 -10.36 18.89
C ILE A 74 4.88 -11.00 19.22
N SER A 75 5.41 -11.88 18.36
CA SER A 75 6.69 -12.58 18.61
C SER A 75 7.90 -11.64 18.58
N GLY A 76 7.72 -10.43 18.02
CA GLY A 76 8.74 -9.40 17.97
C GLY A 76 9.27 -8.97 19.35
N ALA A 77 10.58 -8.77 19.44
CA ALA A 77 11.28 -8.45 20.69
C ALA A 77 10.73 -7.22 21.44
N ARG A 78 10.17 -6.24 20.71
CA ARG A 78 9.58 -5.01 21.25
C ARG A 78 8.33 -5.30 22.09
N THR A 79 7.36 -6.02 21.51
CA THR A 79 6.11 -6.39 22.18
C THR A 79 6.37 -7.34 23.34
N GLN A 80 7.23 -8.34 23.14
CA GLN A 80 7.63 -9.27 24.19
C GLN A 80 8.36 -8.58 25.36
N ALA A 81 9.14 -7.53 25.10
CA ALA A 81 9.75 -6.73 26.15
C ALA A 81 8.70 -6.04 27.02
N CYS A 82 7.69 -5.41 26.40
CA CYS A 82 6.58 -4.80 27.14
C CYS A 82 5.80 -5.82 27.98
N PHE A 83 5.43 -6.97 27.40
CA PHE A 83 4.69 -8.01 28.11
C PHE A 83 5.47 -8.58 29.29
N ARG A 84 6.76 -8.90 29.10
CA ARG A 84 7.63 -9.41 30.16
C ARG A 84 7.74 -8.43 31.32
N GLU A 85 7.98 -7.16 31.03
CA GLU A 85 8.16 -6.13 32.06
C GLU A 85 6.86 -5.90 32.85
N LEU A 86 5.71 -5.81 32.18
CA LEU A 86 4.41 -5.63 32.85
C LEU A 86 3.99 -6.85 33.66
N ARG A 87 4.23 -8.07 33.15
CA ARG A 87 3.99 -9.32 33.89
C ARG A 87 4.89 -9.42 35.11
N SER A 88 6.16 -9.03 35.00
CA SER A 88 7.10 -9.02 36.12
C SER A 88 6.61 -8.12 37.26
N ARG A 89 6.15 -6.91 36.94
CA ARG A 89 5.56 -5.98 37.91
C ARG A 89 4.29 -6.54 38.55
N ARG A 90 3.40 -7.14 37.75
CA ARG A 90 2.20 -7.79 38.29
C ARG A 90 2.53 -8.99 39.20
N ALA A 91 3.49 -9.82 38.80
CA ALA A 91 3.93 -10.97 39.59
C ALA A 91 4.51 -10.55 40.95
N ALA A 92 5.20 -9.41 41.02
CA ALA A 92 5.69 -8.86 42.28
C ALA A 92 4.54 -8.48 43.23
N LEU A 93 3.46 -7.87 42.73
CA LEU A 93 2.26 -7.56 43.53
C LEU A 93 1.58 -8.85 44.02
N GLU A 94 1.42 -9.84 43.14
CA GLU A 94 0.83 -11.14 43.46
C GLU A 94 1.68 -11.96 44.45
N ALA A 95 2.99 -11.73 44.50
CA ALA A 95 3.88 -12.35 45.48
C ALA A 95 3.79 -11.66 46.84
N ALA A 96 3.57 -10.34 46.86
CA ALA A 96 3.39 -9.56 48.08
C ALA A 96 2.01 -9.76 48.73
N ASP A 97 0.97 -9.97 47.93
CA ASP A 97 -0.40 -10.24 48.39
C ASP A 97 -0.97 -11.51 47.73
N SER A 98 -1.06 -12.58 48.51
CA SER A 98 -1.55 -13.88 48.05
C SER A 98 -3.05 -13.93 47.77
N SER A 99 -3.81 -12.91 48.19
CA SER A 99 -5.25 -12.81 47.91
C SER A 99 -5.54 -12.35 46.47
N LEU A 100 -4.55 -11.77 45.79
CA LEU A 100 -4.70 -11.28 44.42
C LEU A 100 -4.79 -12.44 43.40
N PRO A 101 -5.63 -12.30 42.36
CA PRO A 101 -5.66 -13.27 41.27
C PRO A 101 -4.32 -13.29 40.53
N LYS A 102 -3.90 -14.47 40.07
CA LYS A 102 -2.61 -14.70 39.39
C LYS A 102 -2.62 -14.30 37.91
N LEU A 103 -3.07 -13.08 37.64
CA LEU A 103 -3.20 -12.49 36.30
C LEU A 103 -1.88 -12.47 35.52
N SER A 104 -0.73 -12.33 36.18
CA SER A 104 0.61 -12.34 35.53
C SER A 104 0.90 -13.62 34.73
N THR A 105 0.27 -14.72 35.13
CA THR A 105 0.41 -16.05 34.52
C THR A 105 -0.61 -16.34 33.43
N TYR A 106 -1.67 -15.54 33.35
CA TYR A 106 -2.73 -15.78 32.38
C TYR A 106 -2.30 -15.29 30.99
N PRO A 107 -2.78 -15.92 29.91
CA PRO A 107 -2.60 -15.40 28.57
C PRO A 107 -3.33 -14.07 28.37
N LEU A 108 -2.71 -13.15 27.64
CA LEU A 108 -3.22 -11.82 27.31
C LEU A 108 -3.84 -11.80 25.92
N LYS A 109 -5.08 -11.34 25.79
CA LYS A 109 -5.68 -10.95 24.51
C LYS A 109 -5.82 -9.45 24.46
N ILE A 110 -5.12 -8.83 23.51
CA ILE A 110 -5.14 -7.38 23.29
C ILE A 110 -5.88 -7.10 21.99
N VAL A 111 -6.88 -6.22 22.02
CA VAL A 111 -7.55 -5.72 20.82
C VAL A 111 -7.41 -4.22 20.78
N SER A 112 -6.94 -3.68 19.66
CA SER A 112 -6.64 -2.27 19.50
C SER A 112 -7.16 -1.71 18.18
N GLU A 113 -7.66 -0.48 18.22
CA GLU A 113 -8.19 0.23 17.05
C GLU A 113 -7.74 1.70 17.07
N ASN A 114 -7.45 2.25 15.88
CA ASN A 114 -7.13 3.67 15.71
C ASN A 114 -8.26 4.38 14.95
N ASN A 115 -8.64 5.59 15.36
CA ASN A 115 -9.57 6.42 14.58
C ASN A 115 -8.87 7.19 13.44
N PHE A 116 -7.59 6.92 13.20
CA PHE A 116 -6.78 7.47 12.11
C PHE A 116 -6.02 6.34 11.38
N PRO A 117 -5.69 6.51 10.08
CA PRO A 117 -5.07 5.43 9.32
C PRO A 117 -3.66 5.08 9.84
N THR A 118 -3.39 3.79 10.08
CA THR A 118 -2.11 3.30 10.64
C THR A 118 -0.90 3.68 9.79
N ALA A 119 -1.07 3.91 8.48
CA ALA A 119 -0.02 4.31 7.53
C ALA A 119 0.03 5.81 7.20
N ALA A 120 -0.83 6.65 7.79
CA ALA A 120 -0.90 8.09 7.46
C ALA A 120 0.30 8.91 7.94
N GLY A 121 1.31 8.31 8.59
CA GLY A 121 2.50 9.03 9.05
C GLY A 121 2.32 9.84 10.35
N LEU A 122 1.19 9.69 11.04
CA LEU A 122 0.82 10.40 12.28
C LEU A 122 1.30 9.69 13.56
N ALA A 123 2.53 9.16 13.57
CA ALA A 123 3.11 8.46 14.72
C ALA A 123 2.24 7.32 15.32
N SER A 124 1.52 6.56 14.49
CA SER A 124 0.60 5.48 14.89
C SER A 124 1.21 4.45 15.86
N SER A 125 2.48 4.08 15.68
CA SER A 125 3.17 3.17 16.60
C SER A 125 3.38 3.74 18.01
N ALA A 126 3.49 5.06 18.17
CA ALA A 126 3.68 5.68 19.48
C ALA A 126 2.40 5.59 20.32
N ALA A 127 1.27 6.01 19.75
CA ALA A 127 -0.04 5.90 20.39
C ALA A 127 -0.42 4.43 20.66
N GLY A 128 -0.14 3.53 19.71
CA GLY A 128 -0.40 2.08 19.87
C GLY A 128 0.34 1.44 21.04
N PHE A 129 1.66 1.63 21.16
CA PHE A 129 2.42 1.06 22.28
C PHE A 129 2.09 1.74 23.62
N ALA A 130 1.76 3.04 23.61
CA ALA A 130 1.28 3.73 24.81
C ALA A 130 -0.06 3.16 25.29
N ALA A 131 -1.03 2.97 24.39
CA ALA A 131 -2.33 2.37 24.70
C ALA A 131 -2.19 0.91 25.17
N LEU A 132 -1.33 0.12 24.54
CA LEU A 132 -1.04 -1.26 24.93
C LEU A 132 -0.47 -1.33 26.36
N VAL A 133 0.56 -0.52 26.66
CA VAL A 133 1.18 -0.52 27.98
C VAL A 133 0.19 -0.04 29.04
N GLN A 134 -0.56 1.03 28.76
CA GLN A 134 -1.55 1.55 29.69
C GLN A 134 -2.70 0.57 29.92
N ALA A 135 -3.23 -0.08 28.88
CA ALA A 135 -4.34 -1.03 29.02
C ALA A 135 -3.94 -2.24 29.88
N ILE A 136 -2.73 -2.77 29.67
CA ILE A 136 -2.20 -3.88 30.47
C ILE A 136 -1.89 -3.42 31.90
N ALA A 137 -1.34 -2.22 32.09
CA ALA A 137 -1.10 -1.68 33.43
C ALA A 137 -2.41 -1.50 34.23
N LEU A 138 -3.48 -1.04 33.58
CA LEU A 138 -4.82 -0.96 34.16
C LEU A 138 -5.40 -2.34 34.47
N LEU A 139 -5.25 -3.30 33.55
CA LEU A 139 -5.70 -4.70 33.75
C LEU A 139 -5.00 -5.34 34.96
N TYR A 140 -3.71 -5.06 35.13
CA TYR A 140 -2.88 -5.58 36.21
C TYR A 140 -2.91 -4.75 37.49
N GLU A 141 -3.66 -3.64 37.50
CA GLU A 141 -3.76 -2.72 38.64
C GLU A 141 -2.38 -2.29 39.16
N LEU A 142 -1.47 -2.00 38.22
CA LEU A 142 -0.10 -1.61 38.56
C LEU A 142 -0.10 -0.22 39.24
N PRO A 143 0.62 -0.04 40.36
CA PRO A 143 0.72 1.25 41.07
C PRO A 143 1.70 2.23 40.40
N ASP A 144 2.33 1.82 39.30
CA ASP A 144 3.34 2.57 38.57
C ASP A 144 2.84 3.93 38.08
N SER A 145 3.69 4.95 38.24
CA SER A 145 3.40 6.27 37.68
C SER A 145 3.49 6.24 36.14
N PRO A 146 2.92 7.23 35.42
CA PRO A 146 3.13 7.34 33.98
C PRO A 146 4.61 7.44 33.60
N SER A 147 5.46 8.02 34.46
CA SER A 147 6.92 8.06 34.25
C SER A 147 7.53 6.66 34.29
N ASP A 148 7.10 5.80 35.21
CA ASP A 148 7.63 4.44 35.37
C ASP A 148 7.11 3.50 34.29
N LEU A 149 5.85 3.67 33.85
CA LEU A 149 5.30 2.97 32.69
C LEU A 149 5.98 3.42 31.39
N SER A 150 6.51 4.64 31.33
CA SER A 150 7.16 5.16 30.12
C SER A 150 8.45 4.41 29.78
N LEU A 151 9.13 3.83 30.79
CA LEU A 151 10.28 2.93 30.60
C LEU A 151 9.89 1.68 29.79
N VAL A 152 8.67 1.17 30.03
CA VAL A 152 8.11 0.02 29.31
C VAL A 152 7.71 0.40 27.90
N ALA A 153 6.95 1.49 27.76
CA ALA A 153 6.49 1.99 26.46
C ALA A 153 7.67 2.30 25.52
N ARG A 154 8.77 2.85 26.06
CA ARG A 154 10.02 3.11 25.32
C ARG A 154 10.56 1.85 24.64
N GLN A 155 10.58 0.70 25.34
CA GLN A 155 11.10 -0.55 24.78
C GLN A 155 10.23 -1.09 23.64
N GLY A 156 8.92 -0.83 23.68
CA GLY A 156 8.00 -1.10 22.57
C GLY A 156 8.26 -0.20 21.37
N SER A 157 8.14 1.11 21.58
CA SER A 157 8.44 2.15 20.59
C SER A 157 8.97 3.38 21.31
N GLY A 158 10.19 3.82 20.98
CA GLY A 158 10.88 4.89 21.74
C GLY A 158 10.00 6.11 22.04
N SER A 159 9.34 6.68 21.02
CA SER A 159 8.46 7.84 21.19
C SER A 159 7.12 7.57 21.88
N ALA A 160 6.73 6.31 22.09
CA ALA A 160 5.52 5.95 22.84
C ALA A 160 5.61 6.36 24.31
N CYS A 161 6.83 6.46 24.88
CA CYS A 161 7.01 6.90 26.26
C CYS A 161 6.39 8.29 26.51
N ARG A 162 6.44 9.19 25.53
CA ARG A 162 5.88 10.54 25.64
C ARG A 162 4.35 10.57 25.58
N SER A 163 3.72 9.57 24.95
CA SER A 163 2.25 9.44 24.90
C SER A 163 1.62 8.93 26.20
N LEU A 164 2.41 8.67 27.25
CA LEU A 164 1.86 8.37 28.58
C LEU A 164 1.49 9.61 29.39
N PHE A 165 1.79 10.80 28.88
CA PHE A 165 1.45 12.08 29.49
C PHE A 165 0.66 12.96 28.52
N GLY A 166 -0.21 13.80 29.07
CA GLY A 166 -0.82 14.92 28.35
C GLY A 166 0.06 16.16 28.37
N GLY A 167 -0.28 17.16 27.56
CA GLY A 167 0.43 18.44 27.53
C GLY A 167 1.76 18.38 26.78
N TYR A 168 2.82 18.82 27.47
CA TYR A 168 4.16 19.00 26.93
C TYR A 168 5.11 18.03 27.62
N VAL A 169 5.72 17.14 26.84
CA VAL A 169 6.37 15.95 27.38
C VAL A 169 7.76 15.82 26.83
N ALA A 170 8.75 15.76 27.72
CA ALA A 170 10.12 15.46 27.37
C ALA A 170 10.38 13.95 27.49
N TRP A 171 11.11 13.38 26.54
CA TRP A 171 11.82 12.12 26.75
C TRP A 171 13.26 12.45 27.07
N ARG A 172 13.64 12.22 28.33
CA ARG A 172 15.02 12.39 28.80
C ARG A 172 15.86 11.23 28.28
N MET A 173 16.99 11.54 27.63
CA MET A 173 17.81 10.49 27.01
C MET A 173 18.40 9.50 28.03
N GLY A 174 18.64 9.93 29.27
CA GLY A 174 19.32 9.16 30.29
C GLY A 174 20.81 8.98 30.00
N GLU A 175 21.58 8.70 31.04
CA GLU A 175 23.03 8.47 31.00
C GLU A 175 23.39 7.02 31.32
N LYS A 176 22.52 6.31 32.04
CA LYS A 176 22.77 4.91 32.42
C LYS A 176 22.63 3.96 31.24
N GLU A 177 23.50 2.97 31.20
CA GLU A 177 23.51 1.93 30.16
C GLU A 177 22.30 0.99 30.26
N ASP A 178 21.78 0.75 31.47
CA ASP A 178 20.57 -0.04 31.70
C ASP A 178 19.28 0.68 31.26
N GLY A 179 19.38 1.98 30.96
CA GLY A 179 18.28 2.83 30.55
C GLY A 179 17.26 3.12 31.65
N SER A 180 17.56 2.87 32.92
CA SER A 180 16.63 3.10 34.05
C SER A 180 16.25 4.57 34.24
N ASP A 181 17.06 5.50 33.71
CA ASP A 181 16.86 6.95 33.74
C ASP A 181 16.40 7.55 32.40
N SER A 182 16.27 6.73 31.34
CA SER A 182 15.78 7.16 30.03
C SER A 182 14.26 7.08 29.95
N LYS A 183 13.56 8.05 30.55
CA LYS A 183 12.10 8.04 30.70
C LYS A 183 11.43 9.33 30.26
N ALA A 184 10.12 9.27 30.11
CA ALA A 184 9.31 10.45 29.87
C ALA A 184 9.10 11.25 31.15
N ASP A 185 9.07 12.57 30.98
CA ASP A 185 9.00 13.59 32.01
C ASP A 185 8.00 14.67 31.58
N LEU A 186 7.13 15.08 32.49
CA LEU A 186 6.09 16.06 32.22
C LEU A 186 6.67 17.46 32.37
N VAL A 187 6.87 18.17 31.25
CA VAL A 187 7.36 19.54 31.25
C VAL A 187 6.26 20.50 31.71
N ALA A 188 5.06 20.34 31.14
CA ALA A 188 3.88 21.09 31.55
C ALA A 188 2.59 20.33 31.20
N PRO A 189 1.56 20.36 32.05
CA PRO A 189 0.27 19.75 31.73
C PRO A 189 -0.45 20.49 30.59
N ALA A 190 -1.44 19.86 29.95
CA ALA A 190 -2.24 20.51 28.91
C ALA A 190 -2.91 21.81 29.39
N SER A 191 -3.33 21.84 30.66
CA SER A 191 -3.91 23.01 31.31
C SER A 191 -2.94 24.17 31.50
N HIS A 192 -1.64 23.96 31.34
CA HIS A 192 -0.65 25.03 31.41
C HIS A 192 -0.85 25.99 30.23
N TRP A 193 -0.94 25.48 29.01
CA TRP A 193 -1.09 26.30 27.79
C TRP A 193 -2.19 25.74 26.87
N PRO A 194 -3.46 25.76 27.32
CA PRO A 194 -4.58 25.12 26.64
C PRO A 194 -4.95 25.79 25.32
N GLU A 195 -4.46 27.01 25.06
CA GLU A 195 -4.69 27.76 23.82
C GLU A 195 -3.87 27.21 22.64
N MET A 196 -2.93 26.29 22.85
CA MET A 196 -2.14 25.68 21.78
C MET A 196 -3.01 24.80 20.88
N ARG A 197 -2.98 25.09 19.58
CA ARG A 197 -3.71 24.38 18.51
C ARG A 197 -2.73 23.79 17.51
N ALA A 198 -3.19 22.79 16.76
CA ALA A 198 -2.43 22.17 15.69
C ALA A 198 -3.33 21.90 14.46
N LEU A 199 -2.85 22.27 13.28
CA LEU A 199 -3.46 21.94 12.00
C LEU A 199 -2.53 20.99 11.25
N ILE A 200 -3.00 19.77 10.99
CA ILE A 200 -2.21 18.75 10.30
C ILE A 200 -2.63 18.70 8.84
N LEU A 201 -1.69 18.96 7.94
CA LEU A 201 -1.86 18.86 6.50
C LEU A 201 -1.35 17.47 6.06
N VAL A 202 -2.27 16.55 5.79
CA VAL A 202 -1.95 15.17 5.40
C VAL A 202 -1.66 15.12 3.91
N ALA A 203 -0.38 14.98 3.55
CA ALA A 203 0.04 14.96 2.15
C ALA A 203 -0.38 13.65 1.45
N SER A 204 -0.86 13.76 0.22
CA SER A 204 -1.10 12.65 -0.72
C SER A 204 0.25 12.01 -1.06
N ALA A 205 0.61 10.95 -0.34
CA ALA A 205 1.92 10.31 -0.50
C ALA A 205 1.79 8.80 -0.73
N ALA A 206 2.60 8.28 -1.65
CA ALA A 206 2.86 6.85 -1.75
C ALA A 206 3.51 6.32 -0.45
N LYS A 207 3.42 5.00 -0.22
CA LYS A 207 3.97 4.33 0.97
C LYS A 207 5.41 4.78 1.24
N LYS A 208 5.75 5.07 2.51
CA LYS A 208 7.06 5.58 2.92
C LYS A 208 8.20 4.74 2.31
N GLY A 209 9.13 5.39 1.60
CA GLY A 209 10.27 4.72 0.98
C GLY A 209 11.27 4.13 1.99
N VAL A 210 11.47 4.78 3.15
CA VAL A 210 12.39 4.32 4.21
C VAL A 210 11.70 4.40 5.59
N SER A 211 11.68 3.30 6.33
CA SER A 211 11.12 3.26 7.69
C SER A 211 11.97 4.09 8.67
N SER A 212 11.34 4.69 9.68
CA SER A 212 12.05 5.52 10.66
C SER A 212 13.15 4.75 11.40
N THR A 213 12.94 3.46 11.72
CA THR A 213 13.95 2.65 12.42
C THR A 213 15.20 2.45 11.57
N SER A 214 15.04 2.10 10.30
CA SER A 214 16.18 1.90 9.39
C SER A 214 16.87 3.23 9.11
N GLY A 215 16.07 4.25 8.76
CA GLY A 215 16.58 5.58 8.42
C GLY A 215 17.40 6.21 9.54
N MET A 216 16.95 6.15 10.80
CA MET A 216 17.66 6.80 11.90
C MET A 216 18.99 6.15 12.22
N GLN A 217 19.10 4.82 12.11
CA GLN A 217 20.38 4.15 12.32
C GLN A 217 21.33 4.38 11.16
N GLN A 218 20.81 4.52 9.93
CA GLN A 218 21.64 4.93 8.79
C GLN A 218 22.19 6.35 8.99
N THR A 219 21.39 7.28 9.49
CA THR A 219 21.84 8.64 9.83
C THR A 219 22.94 8.61 10.88
N VAL A 220 22.74 7.85 11.97
CA VAL A 220 23.78 7.67 13.02
C VAL A 220 25.08 7.14 12.42
N ALA A 221 25.00 6.21 11.46
CA ALA A 221 26.16 5.57 10.87
C ALA A 221 26.92 6.43 9.84
N THR A 222 26.23 7.36 9.15
CA THR A 222 26.78 7.96 7.92
C THR A 222 26.74 9.49 7.84
N SER A 223 25.87 10.16 8.60
CA SER A 223 25.76 11.63 8.52
C SER A 223 26.88 12.32 9.31
N GLY A 224 27.64 13.17 8.63
CA GLY A 224 28.65 14.03 9.25
C GLY A 224 28.04 15.15 10.09
N LEU A 225 26.88 15.68 9.70
CA LEU A 225 26.16 16.73 10.42
C LEU A 225 25.49 16.23 11.71
N PHE A 226 25.16 14.94 11.78
CA PHE A 226 24.39 14.39 12.89
C PHE A 226 25.11 14.48 14.24
N LYS A 227 26.45 14.40 14.26
CA LYS A 227 27.23 14.53 15.49
C LYS A 227 27.07 15.91 16.13
N GLU A 228 27.13 16.97 15.33
CA GLU A 228 26.93 18.34 15.80
C GLU A 228 25.51 18.53 16.33
N ARG A 229 24.53 17.97 15.63
CA ARG A 229 23.12 18.00 16.04
C ARG A 229 22.93 17.44 17.45
N ILE A 230 23.43 16.24 17.74
CA ILE A 230 23.19 15.58 19.03
C ILE A 230 24.04 16.13 20.18
N THR A 231 25.20 16.73 19.86
CA THR A 231 26.14 17.23 20.88
C THR A 231 25.79 18.63 21.36
N ASN A 232 25.46 19.54 20.44
CA ASN A 232 25.32 20.97 20.76
C ASN A 232 23.92 21.50 20.44
N VAL A 233 23.34 21.14 19.30
CA VAL A 233 22.08 21.73 18.83
C VAL A 233 20.89 21.27 19.68
N VAL A 234 20.71 19.96 19.85
CA VAL A 234 19.55 19.42 20.57
C VAL A 234 19.56 19.80 22.06
N PRO A 235 20.67 19.69 22.82
CA PRO A 235 20.69 20.13 24.21
C PRO A 235 20.29 21.60 24.40
N ALA A 236 20.78 22.50 23.54
CA ALA A 236 20.40 23.91 23.55
C ALA A 236 18.91 24.11 23.20
N ASN A 237 18.41 23.39 22.19
CA ASN A 237 17.00 23.43 21.80
C ASN A 237 16.08 22.90 22.90
N MET A 238 16.46 21.85 23.63
CA MET A 238 15.69 21.32 24.76
C MET A 238 15.54 22.37 25.86
N ALA A 239 16.64 22.99 26.29
CA ALA A 239 16.62 24.03 27.33
C ALA A 239 15.75 25.23 26.92
N THR A 240 15.94 25.69 25.69
CA THR A 240 15.19 26.83 25.13
C THR A 240 13.70 26.50 24.99
N MET A 241 13.36 25.29 24.54
CA MET A 241 11.96 24.86 24.37
C MET A 241 11.25 24.72 25.72
N GLU A 242 11.89 24.17 26.73
CA GLU A 242 11.32 24.06 28.08
C GLU A 242 11.06 25.44 28.69
N GLU A 243 11.97 26.39 28.52
CA GLU A 243 11.77 27.78 28.93
C GLU A 243 10.62 28.45 28.16
N ALA A 244 10.55 28.26 26.84
CA ALA A 244 9.48 28.79 26.00
C ALA A 244 8.10 28.27 26.44
N ILE A 245 7.99 26.96 26.71
CA ILE A 245 6.76 26.35 27.21
C ILE A 245 6.40 26.89 28.60
N LYS A 246 7.37 26.95 29.50
CA LYS A 246 7.16 27.48 30.86
C LYS A 246 6.61 28.91 30.84
N ASN A 247 7.13 29.75 29.94
CA ASN A 247 6.78 31.16 29.83
C ASN A 247 5.62 31.44 28.85
N LYS A 248 5.06 30.42 28.18
CA LYS A 248 4.12 30.56 27.06
C LYS A 248 4.63 31.49 25.95
N ASP A 249 5.92 31.45 25.68
CA ASP A 249 6.55 32.23 24.62
C ASP A 249 6.38 31.51 23.27
N PHE A 250 5.29 31.84 22.57
CA PHE A 250 4.99 31.23 21.28
C PHE A 250 6.06 31.50 20.23
N ALA A 251 6.64 32.71 20.20
CA ALA A 251 7.65 33.06 19.21
C ALA A 251 8.90 32.19 19.37
N LYS A 252 9.35 31.98 20.61
CA LYS A 252 10.50 31.10 20.88
C LYS A 252 10.17 29.63 20.67
N PHE A 253 8.98 29.19 21.07
CA PHE A 253 8.47 27.84 20.78
C PHE A 253 8.47 27.57 19.27
N ALA A 254 7.96 28.52 18.48
CA ALA A 254 7.86 28.41 17.03
C ALA A 254 9.24 28.36 16.36
N GLU A 255 10.15 29.26 16.76
CA GLU A 255 11.52 29.29 16.23
C GLU A 255 12.22 27.93 16.42
N VAL A 256 12.21 27.41 17.66
CA VAL A 256 12.87 26.13 17.95
C VAL A 256 12.19 24.98 17.21
N THR A 257 10.85 24.96 17.14
CA THR A 257 10.08 23.92 16.44
C THR A 257 10.44 23.84 14.95
N MET A 258 10.46 24.98 14.26
CA MET A 258 10.77 25.05 12.82
C MET A 258 12.24 24.73 12.55
N ARG A 259 13.15 25.30 13.35
CA ARG A 259 14.60 25.06 13.20
C ARG A 259 14.98 23.62 13.50
N ASP A 260 14.39 23.00 14.52
CA ASP A 260 14.72 21.62 14.86
C ASP A 260 14.13 20.62 13.85
N SER A 261 12.93 20.91 13.30
CA SER A 261 12.38 20.17 12.15
C SER A 261 13.33 20.23 10.96
N ASN A 262 13.79 21.43 10.57
CA ASN A 262 14.73 21.59 9.46
C ASN A 262 16.06 20.89 9.73
N SER A 263 16.60 21.01 10.95
CA SER A 263 17.86 20.36 11.35
C SER A 263 17.76 18.83 11.30
N PHE A 264 16.64 18.25 11.73
CA PHE A 264 16.37 16.83 11.58
C PHE A 264 16.41 16.40 10.10
N HIS A 265 15.64 17.04 9.22
CA HIS A 265 15.63 16.69 7.80
C HIS A 265 16.96 16.98 7.09
N ALA A 266 17.75 17.95 7.56
CA ALA A 266 19.11 18.18 7.07
C ALA A 266 20.02 16.99 7.37
N THR A 267 19.95 16.41 8.57
CA THR A 267 20.72 15.18 8.87
C THR A 267 20.23 13.97 8.07
N CYS A 268 18.95 13.90 7.73
CA CYS A 268 18.43 12.90 6.79
C CYS A 268 19.00 13.07 5.37
N ALA A 269 19.08 14.30 4.87
CA ALA A 269 19.66 14.61 3.56
C ALA A 269 21.18 14.34 3.53
N ASP A 270 21.87 14.52 4.65
CA ASP A 270 23.31 14.23 4.83
C ASP A 270 23.62 12.75 5.09
N THR A 271 22.60 11.92 5.30
CA THR A 271 22.74 10.46 5.39
C THR A 271 23.17 9.87 4.04
N PHE A 272 23.90 8.76 4.01
CA PHE A 272 24.24 8.07 2.75
C PHE A 272 23.72 6.62 2.70
N PRO A 273 22.86 6.24 1.73
CA PRO A 273 22.18 7.11 0.77
C PRO A 273 21.25 8.15 1.44
N PRO A 274 20.99 9.30 0.77
CA PRO A 274 20.19 10.37 1.36
C PRO A 274 18.74 9.96 1.57
N ILE A 275 18.17 10.46 2.67
CA ILE A 275 16.78 10.19 3.05
C ILE A 275 15.97 11.47 2.84
N PHE A 276 14.97 11.42 1.96
CA PHE A 276 14.05 12.52 1.70
C PHE A 276 12.64 12.17 2.15
N TYR A 277 12.23 12.72 3.30
CA TYR A 277 10.86 12.58 3.81
C TYR A 277 9.94 13.70 3.33
N MET A 278 10.44 14.94 3.30
CA MET A 278 9.73 16.09 2.77
C MET A 278 9.66 16.04 1.25
N ASN A 279 8.50 16.36 0.69
CA ASN A 279 8.28 16.50 -0.75
C ASN A 279 7.95 17.97 -1.10
N ASP A 280 7.51 18.22 -2.33
CA ASP A 280 7.20 19.58 -2.77
C ASP A 280 5.98 20.18 -2.05
N VAL A 281 5.03 19.35 -1.63
CA VAL A 281 3.88 19.76 -0.79
C VAL A 281 4.38 20.20 0.59
N SER A 282 5.33 19.47 1.18
CA SER A 282 5.97 19.86 2.44
C SER A 282 6.66 21.22 2.31
N ARG A 283 7.41 21.42 1.22
CA ARG A 283 8.09 22.70 0.94
C ARG A 283 7.11 23.85 0.71
N ALA A 284 5.97 23.59 0.08
CA ALA A 284 4.88 24.56 -0.05
C ALA A 284 4.29 24.91 1.32
N ALA A 285 4.06 23.93 2.21
CA ALA A 285 3.55 24.20 3.55
C ALA A 285 4.52 25.06 4.39
N ILE A 286 5.84 24.85 4.25
CA ILE A 286 6.86 25.71 4.86
C ILE A 286 6.70 27.16 4.39
N ARG A 287 6.67 27.38 3.06
CA ARG A 287 6.54 28.72 2.48
C ARG A 287 5.23 29.40 2.91
N ALA A 288 4.14 28.64 3.05
CA ALA A 288 2.87 29.18 3.50
C ALA A 288 2.93 29.68 4.94
N VAL A 289 3.54 28.91 5.85
CA VAL A 289 3.71 29.32 7.25
C VAL A 289 4.63 30.54 7.37
N GLU A 290 5.75 30.57 6.66
CA GLU A 290 6.64 31.74 6.62
C GLU A 290 5.91 32.99 6.08
N TYR A 291 5.14 32.84 5.00
CA TYR A 291 4.35 33.94 4.44
C TYR A 291 3.29 34.45 5.42
N ILE A 292 2.59 33.55 6.13
CA ILE A 292 1.61 33.93 7.16
C ILE A 292 2.27 34.72 8.28
N ASN A 293 3.43 34.27 8.78
CA ASN A 293 4.19 34.98 9.81
C ASN A 293 4.66 36.37 9.32
N GLU A 294 5.14 36.45 8.07
CA GLU A 294 5.56 37.71 7.44
C GLU A 294 4.39 38.70 7.38
N LYS A 295 3.22 38.27 6.90
CA LYS A 295 2.03 39.13 6.81
C LYS A 295 1.45 39.53 8.16
N ALA A 296 1.58 38.67 9.16
CA ALA A 296 1.20 38.99 10.53
C ALA A 296 2.19 39.96 11.23
N GLY A 297 3.39 40.16 10.67
CA GLY A 297 4.45 40.98 11.26
C GLY A 297 5.07 40.41 12.54
N LYS A 298 4.71 39.18 12.90
CA LYS A 298 5.18 38.45 14.08
C LYS A 298 4.99 36.94 13.86
N THR A 299 5.73 36.11 14.59
CA THR A 299 5.59 34.64 14.50
C THR A 299 4.31 34.19 15.21
N ILE A 300 3.32 33.75 14.42
CA ILE A 300 2.01 33.23 14.89
C ILE A 300 1.76 31.76 14.51
N ALA A 301 2.56 31.22 13.60
CA ALA A 301 2.47 29.84 13.15
C ALA A 301 3.86 29.18 13.15
N ALA A 302 3.91 27.88 13.46
CA ALA A 302 5.14 27.08 13.45
C ALA A 302 4.90 25.76 12.73
N TYR A 303 5.68 25.46 11.69
CA TYR A 303 5.60 24.17 11.02
C TYR A 303 6.54 23.14 11.65
N THR A 304 6.17 21.86 11.55
CA THR A 304 7.07 20.76 11.87
C THR A 304 6.73 19.51 11.07
N PHE A 305 7.76 18.71 10.76
CA PHE A 305 7.66 17.50 9.95
C PHE A 305 8.37 16.34 10.66
N ASP A 306 7.71 15.19 10.74
CA ASP A 306 8.32 13.94 11.21
C ASP A 306 8.91 13.14 10.03
N ALA A 307 9.10 11.83 10.19
CA ALA A 307 9.58 10.92 9.15
C ALA A 307 8.51 10.64 8.07
N GLY A 308 8.07 11.70 7.38
CA GLY A 308 7.09 11.71 6.30
C GLY A 308 6.76 13.13 5.82
N PRO A 309 5.92 13.27 4.78
CA PRO A 309 5.67 14.57 4.14
C PRO A 309 4.60 15.43 4.83
N ASN A 310 3.89 14.91 5.84
CA ASN A 310 2.82 15.65 6.51
C ASN A 310 3.36 16.84 7.30
N CYS A 311 2.73 17.99 7.12
CA CYS A 311 3.03 19.19 7.89
C CYS A 311 2.11 19.25 9.13
N VAL A 312 2.68 19.49 10.29
CA VAL A 312 1.91 19.93 11.48
C VAL A 312 2.20 21.40 11.70
N VAL A 313 1.15 22.22 11.70
CA VAL A 313 1.23 23.67 11.94
C VAL A 313 0.69 23.96 13.34
N TYR A 314 1.56 24.36 14.26
CA TYR A 314 1.18 24.85 15.58
C TYR A 314 0.85 26.34 15.55
N TYR A 315 -0.10 26.74 16.37
CA TYR A 315 -0.54 28.13 16.55
C TYR A 315 -1.29 28.30 17.88
N GLU A 316 -1.47 29.54 18.33
CA GLU A 316 -2.35 29.84 19.45
C GLU A 316 -3.78 30.11 18.95
N GLU A 317 -4.78 29.71 19.73
CA GLU A 317 -6.20 29.86 19.40
C GLU A 317 -6.60 31.28 18.98
N LYS A 318 -5.99 32.31 19.58
CA LYS A 318 -6.22 33.73 19.22
C LYS A 318 -5.86 34.06 17.77
N ASP A 319 -4.97 33.29 17.15
CA ASP A 319 -4.49 33.47 15.78
C ASP A 319 -5.16 32.48 14.79
N ALA A 320 -6.14 31.70 15.25
CA ALA A 320 -6.85 30.69 14.47
C ALA A 320 -7.50 31.26 13.20
N ASP A 321 -8.17 32.41 13.30
CA ASP A 321 -8.87 33.02 12.15
C ASP A 321 -7.90 33.32 10.99
N THR A 322 -6.71 33.82 11.30
CA THR A 322 -5.68 34.12 10.31
C THR A 322 -5.13 32.83 9.69
N ILE A 323 -4.80 31.84 10.52
CA ILE A 323 -4.06 30.66 10.07
C ILE A 323 -4.98 29.64 9.42
N VAL A 324 -6.06 29.26 10.11
CA VAL A 324 -7.06 28.34 9.59
C VAL A 324 -7.74 28.97 8.38
N GLY A 325 -8.06 30.28 8.41
CA GLY A 325 -8.65 30.96 7.26
C GLY A 325 -7.73 30.95 6.02
N ALA A 326 -6.43 31.22 6.17
CA ALA A 326 -5.48 31.18 5.06
C ALA A 326 -5.37 29.77 4.43
N PHE A 327 -5.28 28.72 5.27
CA PHE A 327 -5.25 27.34 4.78
C PHE A 327 -6.59 26.86 4.23
N TYR A 328 -7.72 27.29 4.81
CA TYR A 328 -9.07 26.93 4.36
C TYR A 328 -9.33 27.47 2.96
N GLN A 329 -8.97 28.74 2.70
CA GLN A 329 -9.06 29.34 1.36
C GLN A 329 -8.18 28.59 0.35
N ALA A 330 -6.93 28.27 0.72
CA ALA A 330 -6.01 27.57 -0.18
C ALA A 330 -6.40 26.10 -0.43
N LEU A 331 -7.03 25.44 0.54
CA LEU A 331 -7.40 24.02 0.51
C LEU A 331 -8.90 23.80 0.31
N GLU A 332 -9.58 24.73 -0.36
CA GLU A 332 -11.01 24.67 -0.61
C GLU A 332 -11.41 23.30 -1.24
N GLY A 333 -12.31 22.58 -0.57
CA GLY A 333 -12.80 21.26 -0.98
C GLY A 333 -12.05 20.06 -0.38
N VAL A 334 -10.99 20.28 0.40
CA VAL A 334 -10.32 19.25 1.21
C VAL A 334 -11.08 19.02 2.51
N ASN A 335 -11.37 17.76 2.84
CA ASN A 335 -12.13 17.40 4.04
C ASN A 335 -11.30 17.50 5.34
N GLY A 336 -11.97 17.74 6.46
CA GLY A 336 -11.40 17.58 7.81
C GLY A 336 -11.07 18.87 8.57
N PHE A 337 -11.41 20.02 8.01
CA PHE A 337 -11.57 21.26 8.79
C PHE A 337 -12.77 21.13 9.76
N LYS A 338 -12.72 21.84 10.90
CA LYS A 338 -13.87 22.00 11.80
C LYS A 338 -14.92 22.94 11.19
N GLU A 339 -16.18 22.82 11.61
CA GLU A 339 -17.32 23.54 11.00
C GLU A 339 -17.16 25.07 11.02
N ASP A 340 -16.49 25.59 12.04
CA ASP A 340 -16.18 27.01 12.23
C ASP A 340 -15.09 27.54 11.28
N ALA A 341 -14.31 26.67 10.65
CA ALA A 341 -13.23 27.07 9.73
C ALA A 341 -13.74 27.90 8.53
N ALA A 342 -14.97 27.65 8.06
CA ALA A 342 -15.57 28.44 6.98
C ALA A 342 -15.85 29.90 7.36
N SER A 343 -15.97 30.17 8.67
CA SER A 343 -16.22 31.51 9.21
C SER A 343 -14.94 32.28 9.57
N ALA A 344 -13.78 31.63 9.52
CA ALA A 344 -12.48 32.22 9.80
C ALA A 344 -12.11 33.30 8.76
N LYS A 345 -12.08 34.56 9.18
CA LYS A 345 -11.76 35.71 8.32
C LYS A 345 -10.25 35.96 8.33
N SER A 346 -9.52 35.26 7.47
CA SER A 346 -8.10 35.58 7.25
C SER A 346 -7.96 36.81 6.35
N SER A 347 -7.15 37.79 6.78
CA SER A 347 -6.66 38.87 5.92
C SER A 347 -5.44 38.46 5.09
N VAL A 348 -4.94 37.23 5.27
CA VAL A 348 -3.78 36.66 4.58
C VAL A 348 -4.28 35.68 3.53
N GLU A 349 -4.06 36.04 2.26
CA GLU A 349 -4.33 35.19 1.10
C GLU A 349 -3.00 34.62 0.60
N LEU A 350 -2.91 33.29 0.50
CA LEU A 350 -1.70 32.63 0.01
C LEU A 350 -1.53 32.86 -1.50
N GLU A 351 -0.30 33.02 -1.96
CA GLU A 351 0.01 33.16 -3.39
C GLU A 351 -0.58 31.99 -4.20
N SER A 352 -1.10 32.28 -5.39
CA SER A 352 -1.88 31.32 -6.19
C SER A 352 -1.12 30.03 -6.52
N THR A 353 0.18 30.12 -6.82
CA THR A 353 1.04 28.96 -7.11
C THR A 353 1.24 28.08 -5.87
N LEU A 354 1.37 28.71 -4.70
CA LEU A 354 1.52 28.04 -3.42
C LEU A 354 0.22 27.33 -3.02
N ALA A 355 -0.91 28.03 -3.16
CA ALA A 355 -2.23 27.49 -2.91
C ALA A 355 -2.54 26.29 -3.82
N SER A 356 -2.23 26.38 -5.12
CA SER A 356 -2.42 25.25 -6.06
C SER A 356 -1.61 24.02 -5.63
N THR A 357 -0.32 24.21 -5.29
CA THR A 357 0.57 23.11 -4.87
C THR A 357 0.04 22.41 -3.61
N LEU A 358 -0.44 23.19 -2.64
CA LEU A 358 -1.04 22.68 -1.42
C LEU A 358 -2.35 21.93 -1.71
N LYS A 359 -3.23 22.50 -2.54
CA LYS A 359 -4.53 21.93 -2.90
C LYS A 359 -4.41 20.59 -3.63
N GLU A 360 -3.46 20.48 -4.56
CA GLU A 360 -3.18 19.23 -5.27
C GLU A 360 -2.52 18.19 -4.37
N GLY A 361 -1.73 18.65 -3.40
CA GLY A 361 -0.86 17.82 -2.58
C GLY A 361 -1.44 17.35 -1.25
N VAL A 362 -2.43 18.03 -0.68
CA VAL A 362 -3.01 17.72 0.63
C VAL A 362 -4.30 16.92 0.46
N SER A 363 -4.30 15.67 0.95
CA SER A 363 -5.43 14.75 0.88
C SER A 363 -6.51 15.02 1.93
N ARG A 364 -6.10 15.51 3.11
CA ARG A 364 -6.97 15.72 4.27
C ARG A 364 -6.33 16.71 5.24
N VAL A 365 -7.17 17.42 5.97
CA VAL A 365 -6.77 18.25 7.11
C VAL A 365 -7.26 17.62 8.41
N ILE A 366 -6.51 17.78 9.50
CA ILE A 366 -6.94 17.42 10.85
C ILE A 366 -6.69 18.62 11.75
N SER A 367 -7.76 19.16 12.34
CA SER A 367 -7.68 20.27 13.29
C SER A 367 -7.77 19.73 14.70
N THR A 368 -6.78 20.03 15.54
CA THR A 368 -6.71 19.54 16.92
C THR A 368 -6.02 20.57 17.82
N GLY A 369 -5.76 20.21 19.07
CA GLY A 369 -5.02 21.02 20.03
C GLY A 369 -4.27 20.18 21.04
N VAL A 370 -3.65 20.84 22.00
CA VAL A 370 -2.99 20.16 23.12
C VAL A 370 -4.00 19.31 23.90
N GLY A 371 -3.62 18.08 24.21
CA GLY A 371 -4.49 17.06 24.76
C GLY A 371 -4.00 16.44 26.06
N GLU A 372 -4.89 15.70 26.69
CA GLU A 372 -4.65 14.87 27.86
C GLU A 372 -3.87 13.58 27.55
N GLY A 373 -3.37 12.92 28.61
CA GLY A 373 -2.69 11.62 28.51
C GLY A 373 -3.70 10.47 28.35
N PRO A 374 -3.25 9.21 28.45
CA PRO A 374 -4.14 8.07 28.34
C PRO A 374 -5.32 8.12 29.32
N ILE A 375 -6.52 7.77 28.85
CA ILE A 375 -7.77 7.80 29.65
C ILE A 375 -8.34 6.39 29.72
N LYS A 376 -8.60 5.90 30.95
CA LYS A 376 -9.36 4.67 31.16
C LYS A 376 -10.80 4.84 30.65
N THR A 377 -11.30 3.86 29.92
CA THR A 377 -12.67 3.88 29.36
C THR A 377 -13.40 2.57 29.63
N ASP A 378 -14.73 2.66 29.67
CA ASP A 378 -15.66 1.51 29.73
C ASP A 378 -16.13 1.08 28.33
N GLU A 379 -15.58 1.69 27.27
CA GLU A 379 -15.68 1.20 25.89
C GLU A 379 -14.72 0.01 25.71
N TYR A 380 -15.26 -1.19 25.47
CA TYR A 380 -14.45 -2.40 25.33
C TYR A 380 -14.52 -2.99 23.91
N LEU A 381 -13.36 -3.34 23.37
CA LEU A 381 -13.18 -4.08 22.12
C LEU A 381 -13.18 -5.61 22.33
N VAL A 382 -13.42 -6.07 23.57
CA VAL A 382 -13.55 -7.48 23.94
C VAL A 382 -14.73 -7.64 24.91
N GLY A 383 -15.65 -8.55 24.60
CA GLY A 383 -16.77 -8.97 25.44
C GLY A 383 -16.36 -9.67 26.73
N GLU A 384 -17.31 -9.91 27.63
CA GLU A 384 -17.06 -10.56 28.93
C GLU A 384 -16.72 -12.05 28.80
N ASP A 385 -17.00 -12.63 27.64
CA ASP A 385 -16.62 -13.99 27.25
C ASP A 385 -15.20 -14.07 26.67
N GLY A 386 -14.50 -12.93 26.53
CA GLY A 386 -13.16 -12.87 25.95
C GLY A 386 -13.15 -12.99 24.42
N GLN A 387 -14.31 -12.87 23.77
CA GLN A 387 -14.44 -12.72 22.32
C GLN A 387 -14.59 -11.25 21.95
N ALA A 388 -14.19 -10.83 20.76
CA ALA A 388 -14.49 -9.47 20.29
C ALA A 388 -16.03 -9.28 20.27
N PRO A 389 -16.57 -8.16 20.77
CA PRO A 389 -18.01 -7.94 20.79
C PRO A 389 -18.54 -7.99 19.37
N LYS A 390 -19.66 -8.68 19.18
CA LYS A 390 -20.42 -8.66 17.93
C LYS A 390 -21.05 -7.29 17.75
N GLN A 391 -20.30 -6.30 17.28
CA GLN A 391 -20.87 -5.11 16.65
C GLN A 391 -19.94 -4.55 15.57
N HIS A 392 -20.50 -4.60 14.35
CA HIS A 392 -20.05 -3.99 13.09
C HIS A 392 -18.60 -4.24 12.68
N LEU A 393 -18.34 -5.42 12.12
CA LEU A 393 -17.58 -5.58 10.87
C LEU A 393 -17.79 -7.01 10.32
N HIS A 394 -17.51 -7.13 9.03
CA HIS A 394 -17.78 -8.23 8.10
C HIS A 394 -17.46 -9.67 8.60
N PRO A 395 -18.11 -10.71 8.03
CA PRO A 395 -17.97 -12.09 8.47
C PRO A 395 -16.77 -12.82 7.85
N GLU A 396 -16.45 -13.97 8.47
CA GLU A 396 -15.52 -15.07 8.11
C GLU A 396 -14.19 -15.07 8.89
N THR A 397 -13.65 -16.16 9.44
CA THR A 397 -13.79 -17.60 9.17
C THR A 397 -13.38 -18.44 10.41
N HIS A 398 -14.03 -19.59 10.63
CA HIS A 398 -13.64 -20.61 11.62
C HIS A 398 -12.63 -21.60 11.03
N ILE A 399 -11.52 -21.90 11.73
CA ILE A 399 -10.76 -23.15 11.58
C ILE A 399 -10.31 -23.63 12.98
N ASN A 400 -10.59 -24.91 13.28
CA ASN A 400 -10.32 -25.59 14.55
C ASN A 400 -8.82 -25.82 14.82
N THR A 401 -8.35 -25.56 16.04
CA THR A 401 -7.01 -25.89 16.56
C THR A 401 -7.02 -27.16 17.43
N PHE A 402 -6.20 -28.15 17.09
CA PHE A 402 -5.74 -29.19 18.03
C PHE A 402 -4.50 -28.67 18.78
N ALA A 403 -4.50 -28.78 20.11
CA ALA A 403 -3.45 -28.27 21.01
C ALA A 403 -2.13 -29.06 20.90
N MET A 404 -1.00 -28.36 20.85
CA MET A 404 0.36 -28.90 20.91
C MET A 404 1.08 -28.37 22.18
N ASP A 405 1.54 -29.27 23.06
CA ASP A 405 2.33 -28.95 24.27
C ASP A 405 3.64 -28.20 23.90
N GLY A 406 4.02 -27.16 24.67
CA GLY A 406 5.22 -26.36 24.41
C GLY A 406 6.56 -27.06 24.72
N VAL A 407 7.60 -26.76 23.93
CA VAL A 407 8.93 -27.41 23.94
C VAL A 407 9.58 -27.45 25.34
N THR A 408 9.49 -26.37 26.13
CA THR A 408 10.07 -26.30 27.50
C THR A 408 9.49 -27.36 28.42
N LYS A 409 8.19 -27.63 28.29
CA LYS A 409 7.46 -28.60 29.11
C LYS A 409 7.77 -30.04 28.69
N LEU A 410 8.04 -30.26 27.41
CA LEU A 410 8.50 -31.55 26.88
C LEU A 410 9.92 -31.87 27.37
N LEU A 411 10.83 -30.88 27.33
CA LEU A 411 12.23 -31.07 27.75
C LEU A 411 12.39 -31.29 29.26
N GLY A 412 11.49 -30.73 30.06
CA GLY A 412 11.46 -30.93 31.52
C GLY A 412 11.01 -32.32 31.98
N ARG A 413 10.50 -33.19 31.08
CA ARG A 413 9.99 -34.53 31.42
C ARG A 413 11.07 -35.61 31.53
N GLY A 414 12.32 -35.30 31.19
CA GLY A 414 13.41 -36.28 31.26
C GLY A 414 13.32 -37.38 30.19
N GLU A 415 12.71 -37.08 29.05
CA GLU A 415 12.63 -37.97 27.88
C GLU A 415 13.24 -37.28 26.65
N PRO A 416 13.70 -38.01 25.63
CA PRO A 416 14.15 -37.42 24.38
C PRO A 416 13.01 -36.66 23.69
N VAL A 417 13.19 -35.37 23.41
CA VAL A 417 12.15 -34.54 22.77
C VAL A 417 12.49 -34.31 21.31
N GLU A 418 11.51 -34.51 20.45
CA GLU A 418 11.59 -34.16 19.04
C GLU A 418 11.04 -32.75 18.82
N ILE A 419 11.88 -31.85 18.31
CA ILE A 419 11.53 -30.46 18.01
C ILE A 419 11.50 -30.30 16.50
N VAL A 420 10.38 -29.79 15.99
CA VAL A 420 10.13 -29.60 14.57
C VAL A 420 10.03 -28.11 14.28
N GLU A 421 10.97 -27.55 13.52
CA GLU A 421 10.95 -26.15 13.07
C GLU A 421 10.04 -26.01 11.85
N TYR A 422 9.25 -24.94 11.78
CA TYR A 422 8.43 -24.62 10.60
C TYR A 422 8.88 -23.30 9.95
N ASP A 423 8.80 -23.21 8.62
CA ASP A 423 9.00 -21.95 7.89
C ASP A 423 7.75 -21.05 7.94
N LYS A 424 7.84 -19.83 7.35
CA LYS A 424 6.72 -18.86 7.29
C LYS A 424 5.46 -19.36 6.59
N SER A 425 5.52 -20.53 5.94
CA SER A 425 4.39 -21.16 5.27
C SER A 425 3.99 -22.49 5.85
N GLY A 426 4.51 -22.82 7.04
CA GLY A 426 4.08 -24.00 7.77
C GLY A 426 4.69 -25.32 7.28
N ASN A 427 5.79 -25.29 6.51
CA ASN A 427 6.54 -26.52 6.17
C ASN A 427 7.57 -26.85 7.25
N VAL A 428 7.78 -28.14 7.54
CA VAL A 428 8.84 -28.61 8.44
C VAL A 428 10.23 -28.33 7.83
N SER A 429 10.97 -27.40 8.44
CA SER A 429 12.34 -27.02 8.06
C SER A 429 13.37 -28.00 8.61
N ARG A 430 13.34 -28.29 9.92
CA ARG A 430 14.30 -29.18 10.60
C ARG A 430 13.64 -29.97 11.72
N THR A 431 14.12 -31.18 11.94
CA THR A 431 13.73 -32.04 13.06
C THR A 431 14.94 -32.33 13.93
N TRP A 432 14.89 -31.86 15.15
CA TRP A 432 15.93 -32.01 16.16
C TRP A 432 15.49 -33.04 17.19
N SER A 433 16.42 -33.87 17.64
CA SER A 433 16.26 -34.71 18.82
C SER A 433 17.11 -34.13 19.93
N HIS A 434 16.44 -33.68 20.99
CA HIS A 434 17.12 -33.23 22.21
C HIS A 434 17.22 -34.42 23.16
N THR A 435 18.43 -34.92 23.37
CA THR A 435 18.70 -36.06 24.26
C THR A 435 18.93 -35.61 25.70
N LEU A 436 18.80 -36.57 26.62
CA LEU A 436 18.88 -36.39 28.08
C LEU A 436 20.18 -35.73 28.57
N ASP A 437 21.27 -35.86 27.84
CA ASP A 437 22.58 -35.26 28.13
C ASP A 437 22.73 -33.84 27.57
N ASN A 438 21.61 -33.18 27.26
CA ASN A 438 21.55 -31.85 26.64
C ASN A 438 22.23 -31.77 25.26
N ARG A 439 22.44 -32.91 24.61
CA ARG A 439 22.92 -32.92 23.23
C ARG A 439 21.73 -32.75 22.29
N VAL A 440 21.88 -31.81 21.36
CA VAL A 440 20.92 -31.60 20.28
C VAL A 440 21.46 -32.31 19.06
N VAL A 441 20.78 -33.38 18.64
CA VAL A 441 21.16 -34.20 17.51
C VAL A 441 20.15 -33.98 16.39
N LEU A 442 20.61 -33.50 15.24
CA LEU A 442 19.77 -33.43 14.04
C LEU A 442 19.39 -34.86 13.62
N LYS A 443 18.09 -35.19 13.68
CA LYS A 443 17.62 -36.56 13.38
C LYS A 443 17.62 -36.85 11.89
N THR A 444 17.40 -35.83 11.08
CA THR A 444 17.45 -35.96 9.63
C THR A 444 18.92 -35.88 9.20
N LYS A 445 19.43 -36.95 8.57
CA LYS A 445 20.65 -36.84 7.77
C LYS A 445 20.44 -35.67 6.81
N LEU A 446 21.22 -34.61 6.98
CA LEU A 446 21.56 -33.70 5.91
C LEU A 446 21.84 -34.60 4.69
N SER A 447 21.08 -34.45 3.59
CA SER A 447 21.80 -34.53 2.32
C SER A 447 22.86 -33.45 2.47
N ILE A 448 24.09 -33.89 2.70
CA ILE A 448 25.28 -33.07 2.91
C ILE A 448 25.14 -31.80 2.08
N PHE A 449 25.32 -30.64 2.71
CA PHE A 449 25.38 -29.34 2.05
C PHE A 449 26.32 -29.45 0.84
N LEU A 450 25.72 -29.63 -0.32
CA LEU A 450 26.27 -29.46 -1.65
C LEU A 450 25.43 -28.35 -2.24
N LEU A 451 25.90 -27.11 -2.07
CA LEU A 451 25.21 -25.87 -2.49
C LEU A 451 23.81 -25.68 -1.84
N PRO A 452 23.27 -24.46 -1.79
CA PRO A 452 21.83 -24.30 -1.58
C PRO A 452 21.11 -25.20 -2.58
N SER A 453 20.12 -25.98 -2.14
CA SER A 453 19.25 -26.70 -3.08
C SER A 453 18.78 -25.68 -4.12
N MET A 454 18.95 -25.97 -5.43
CA MET A 454 18.56 -25.05 -6.50
C MET A 454 17.16 -24.47 -6.23
N LYS A 455 16.26 -25.29 -5.67
CA LYS A 455 14.89 -24.90 -5.30
C LYS A 455 14.83 -23.70 -4.34
N GLU A 456 15.71 -23.57 -3.35
CA GLU A 456 15.69 -22.42 -2.40
C GLU A 456 16.25 -21.14 -3.02
N ALA A 457 17.16 -21.25 -3.99
CA ALA A 457 17.65 -20.11 -4.75
C ALA A 457 16.53 -19.52 -5.62
N PHE A 458 15.65 -20.37 -6.15
CA PHE A 458 14.64 -20.00 -7.13
C PHE A 458 13.24 -19.79 -6.56
N MET A 459 12.85 -20.43 -5.45
CA MET A 459 11.49 -20.30 -4.91
C MET A 459 11.41 -19.25 -3.79
N PRO A 460 10.28 -18.53 -3.66
CA PRO A 460 10.00 -17.69 -2.49
C PRO A 460 10.01 -18.51 -1.20
N VAL A 461 10.45 -17.89 -0.09
CA VAL A 461 10.38 -18.49 1.24
C VAL A 461 8.93 -18.87 1.54
N GLY A 462 8.76 -20.11 1.98
CA GLY A 462 7.45 -20.63 2.29
C GLY A 462 6.59 -20.99 1.05
N TYR A 463 7.21 -21.23 -0.09
CA TYR A 463 6.51 -21.87 -1.19
C TYR A 463 5.91 -23.24 -0.73
N PRO A 464 4.66 -23.62 -1.07
CA PRO A 464 3.74 -22.98 -2.02
C PRO A 464 2.78 -21.92 -1.45
N HIS A 465 2.67 -21.77 -0.12
CA HIS A 465 1.60 -20.98 0.49
C HIS A 465 1.87 -19.47 0.50
N SER A 466 3.13 -19.06 0.28
CA SER A 466 3.53 -17.66 0.19
C SER A 466 3.17 -17.00 -1.15
N VAL A 467 2.59 -17.76 -2.09
CA VAL A 467 2.19 -17.25 -3.41
C VAL A 467 0.77 -17.72 -3.76
N SER A 468 0.17 -17.13 -4.78
CA SER A 468 -1.07 -17.62 -5.35
C SER A 468 -0.90 -19.00 -5.99
N SER A 469 -1.98 -19.77 -6.07
CA SER A 469 -1.94 -21.19 -6.50
C SER A 469 -1.56 -21.37 -7.97
N ASP A 470 -1.75 -20.34 -8.78
CA ASP A 470 -1.42 -20.25 -10.20
C ASP A 470 0.04 -19.85 -10.49
N TYR A 471 0.80 -19.44 -9.47
CA TYR A 471 2.19 -18.97 -9.62
C TYR A 471 3.11 -19.97 -10.32
N LEU A 472 3.10 -21.24 -9.91
CA LEU A 472 3.99 -22.25 -10.52
C LEU A 472 3.68 -22.50 -11.99
N ASN A 473 2.40 -22.60 -12.33
CA ASN A 473 2.00 -22.84 -13.70
C ASN A 473 2.45 -21.66 -14.57
N TYR A 474 2.24 -20.43 -14.09
CA TYR A 474 2.75 -19.25 -14.76
C TYR A 474 4.28 -19.29 -14.89
N GLN A 475 5.02 -19.51 -13.80
CA GLN A 475 6.49 -19.49 -13.81
C GLN A 475 7.13 -20.58 -14.65
N PHE A 476 6.51 -21.75 -14.75
CA PHE A 476 6.97 -22.82 -15.63
C PHE A 476 6.95 -22.35 -17.10
N PHE A 477 5.84 -21.75 -17.53
CA PHE A 477 5.70 -21.24 -18.88
C PHE A 477 6.55 -19.98 -19.12
N ASP A 478 6.62 -19.06 -18.14
CA ASP A 478 7.46 -17.85 -18.19
C ASP A 478 8.96 -18.21 -18.32
N SER A 479 9.41 -19.25 -17.61
CA SER A 479 10.76 -19.80 -17.74
C SER A 479 11.02 -20.35 -19.14
N LEU A 480 10.14 -21.22 -19.67
CA LEU A 480 10.30 -21.74 -21.03
C LEU A 480 10.25 -20.64 -22.07
N GLN A 481 9.41 -19.62 -21.87
CA GLN A 481 9.35 -18.41 -22.68
C GLN A 481 10.70 -17.70 -22.67
N ALA A 482 11.28 -17.38 -21.51
CA ALA A 482 12.60 -16.75 -21.40
C ALA A 482 13.72 -17.57 -22.08
N PHE A 483 13.67 -18.90 -21.98
CA PHE A 483 14.60 -19.80 -22.66
C PHE A 483 14.55 -19.63 -24.19
N PHE A 484 13.36 -19.73 -24.80
CA PHE A 484 13.21 -19.54 -26.24
C PHE A 484 13.60 -18.12 -26.67
N SER A 485 13.22 -17.10 -25.88
CA SER A 485 13.55 -15.69 -26.14
C SER A 485 15.06 -15.43 -26.18
N THR A 486 15.81 -16.11 -25.31
CA THR A 486 17.27 -15.98 -25.26
C THR A 486 17.92 -16.52 -26.54
N ILE A 487 17.43 -17.65 -27.05
CA ILE A 487 17.95 -18.26 -28.28
C ILE A 487 17.58 -17.41 -29.50
N THR A 488 16.32 -16.94 -29.59
CA THR A 488 15.90 -16.05 -30.69
C THR A 488 16.70 -14.76 -30.70
N SER A 489 16.96 -14.17 -29.52
CA SER A 489 17.78 -12.96 -29.41
C SER A 489 19.21 -13.17 -29.93
N LEU A 490 19.83 -14.33 -29.71
CA LEU A 490 21.19 -14.59 -30.22
C LEU A 490 21.23 -14.69 -31.75
N LEU A 491 20.23 -15.34 -32.35
CA LEU A 491 20.10 -15.42 -33.82
C LEU A 491 19.85 -14.03 -34.44
N ALA A 492 18.97 -13.24 -33.83
CA ALA A 492 18.68 -11.87 -34.26
C ALA A 492 19.91 -10.95 -34.11
N ASN A 493 20.64 -11.05 -32.99
CA ASN A 493 21.83 -10.22 -32.73
C ASN A 493 22.94 -10.44 -33.76
N ARG A 494 23.15 -11.68 -34.25
CA ARG A 494 24.10 -11.95 -35.35
C ARG A 494 23.74 -11.15 -36.59
N ALA A 495 22.47 -11.17 -36.99
CA ALA A 495 21.98 -10.44 -38.15
C ALA A 495 22.03 -8.92 -37.92
N LEU A 496 21.71 -8.44 -36.71
CA LEU A 496 21.82 -7.03 -36.35
C LEU A 496 23.26 -6.51 -36.50
N LEU A 497 24.27 -7.27 -36.04
CA LEU A 497 25.68 -6.90 -36.19
C LEU A 497 26.09 -6.78 -37.67
N GLN A 498 25.66 -7.73 -38.51
CA GLN A 498 25.84 -7.65 -39.96
C GLN A 498 25.10 -6.45 -40.56
N GLY A 499 23.89 -6.16 -40.06
CA GLY A 499 23.08 -5.00 -40.42
C GLY A 499 23.83 -3.69 -40.16
N LEU A 500 24.49 -3.56 -39.00
CA LEU A 500 25.34 -2.44 -38.61
C LEU A 500 26.69 -2.39 -39.36
N GLY A 501 26.97 -3.36 -40.22
CA GLY A 501 28.17 -3.40 -41.06
C GLY A 501 29.38 -4.06 -40.42
N VAL A 502 29.21 -4.80 -39.32
CA VAL A 502 30.27 -5.66 -38.78
C VAL A 502 30.56 -6.76 -39.80
N GLY A 503 31.79 -6.77 -40.32
CA GLY A 503 32.23 -7.71 -41.35
C GLY A 503 32.11 -7.21 -42.80
N ASP A 504 31.64 -5.98 -43.03
CA ASP A 504 31.62 -5.33 -44.35
C ASP A 504 32.75 -4.29 -44.47
N ALA A 505 33.72 -4.55 -45.35
CA ALA A 505 34.85 -3.65 -45.59
C ALA A 505 34.46 -2.28 -46.18
N ASN A 506 33.25 -2.16 -46.73
CA ASN A 506 32.72 -0.92 -47.30
C ASN A 506 31.81 -0.14 -46.33
N SER A 507 31.55 -0.66 -45.13
CA SER A 507 30.71 0.01 -44.14
C SER A 507 31.47 1.09 -43.39
N SER A 508 30.90 2.30 -43.32
CA SER A 508 31.49 3.40 -42.54
C SER A 508 31.10 3.28 -41.06
N ALA A 509 32.10 3.34 -40.17
CA ALA A 509 31.87 3.45 -38.72
C ALA A 509 30.94 4.64 -38.36
N THR A 510 31.03 5.73 -39.13
CA THR A 510 30.16 6.91 -38.98
C THR A 510 28.70 6.58 -39.28
N PHE A 511 28.42 5.77 -40.31
CA PHE A 511 27.06 5.34 -40.63
C PHE A 511 26.47 4.48 -39.51
N ALA A 512 27.23 3.50 -39.01
CA ALA A 512 26.80 2.64 -37.91
C ALA A 512 26.50 3.45 -36.62
N MET A 513 27.35 4.42 -36.31
CA MET A 513 27.15 5.34 -35.18
C MET A 513 25.88 6.20 -35.35
N LEU A 514 25.69 6.83 -36.52
CA LEU A 514 24.50 7.66 -36.79
C LEU A 514 23.20 6.85 -36.76
N LEU A 515 23.22 5.63 -37.30
CA LEU A 515 22.08 4.71 -37.24
C LEU A 515 21.78 4.29 -35.79
N THR A 516 22.81 4.07 -34.98
CA THR A 516 22.66 3.77 -33.54
C THR A 516 22.01 4.94 -32.80
N VAL A 517 22.47 6.17 -33.03
CA VAL A 517 21.85 7.37 -32.44
C VAL A 517 20.39 7.51 -32.86
N LEU A 518 20.08 7.28 -34.14
CA LEU A 518 18.71 7.37 -34.66
C LEU A 518 17.79 6.32 -34.01
N LYS A 519 18.21 5.06 -33.93
CA LYS A 519 17.37 4.01 -33.31
C LYS A 519 17.16 4.29 -31.82
N ASP A 520 18.16 4.79 -31.10
CA ASP A 520 18.04 5.15 -29.68
C ASP A 520 17.07 6.33 -29.48
N ALA A 521 17.10 7.32 -30.37
CA ALA A 521 16.15 8.44 -30.34
C ALA A 521 14.71 7.96 -30.59
N VAL A 522 14.50 7.13 -31.60
CA VAL A 522 13.19 6.53 -31.91
C VAL A 522 12.69 5.68 -30.74
N SER A 523 13.55 4.87 -30.13
CA SER A 523 13.25 4.05 -28.95
C SER A 523 12.72 4.88 -27.78
N ARG A 524 13.40 5.97 -27.45
CA ARG A 524 12.98 6.89 -26.37
C ARG A 524 11.66 7.58 -26.66
N ILE A 525 11.45 8.04 -27.90
CA ILE A 525 10.18 8.63 -28.33
C ILE A 525 9.04 7.61 -28.24
N ALA A 526 9.25 6.39 -28.76
CA ALA A 526 8.28 5.31 -28.72
C ALA A 526 7.90 4.94 -27.27
N THR A 527 8.89 4.86 -26.38
CA THR A 527 8.70 4.62 -24.94
C THR A 527 7.76 5.66 -24.32
N ILE A 528 8.03 6.95 -24.53
CA ILE A 528 7.24 8.05 -23.95
C ILE A 528 5.80 8.03 -24.50
N ILE A 529 5.65 7.95 -25.82
CA ILE A 529 4.32 7.96 -26.47
C ILE A 529 3.49 6.77 -26.02
N PHE A 530 4.08 5.58 -25.96
CA PHE A 530 3.36 4.37 -25.56
C PHE A 530 2.98 4.40 -24.08
N ALA A 531 3.89 4.81 -23.20
CA ALA A 531 3.60 4.96 -21.78
C ALA A 531 2.46 5.97 -21.56
N GLN A 532 2.46 7.09 -22.27
CA GLN A 532 1.40 8.10 -22.19
C GLN A 532 0.04 7.57 -22.69
N GLN A 533 0.02 6.83 -23.82
CA GLN A 533 -1.23 6.37 -24.43
C GLN A 533 -1.82 5.13 -23.79
N PHE A 534 -0.97 4.21 -23.32
CA PHE A 534 -1.37 2.87 -22.88
C PHE A 534 -1.05 2.56 -21.43
N GLY A 535 -0.26 3.38 -20.71
CA GLY A 535 0.16 3.10 -19.33
C GLY A 535 -0.99 2.72 -18.40
N LEU A 536 -2.08 3.49 -18.43
CA LEU A 536 -3.28 3.25 -17.61
C LEU A 536 -4.15 2.07 -18.10
N ARG A 537 -3.83 1.47 -19.25
CA ARG A 537 -4.52 0.27 -19.78
C ARG A 537 -3.81 -1.02 -19.41
N ILE A 538 -2.52 -0.95 -19.07
CA ILE A 538 -1.69 -2.14 -18.89
C ILE A 538 -2.15 -2.96 -17.69
N GLU A 539 -2.35 -2.35 -16.52
CA GLU A 539 -2.79 -3.07 -15.32
C GLU A 539 -4.19 -3.70 -15.47
N PRO A 540 -5.23 -2.98 -15.95
CA PRO A 540 -6.55 -3.57 -16.24
C PRO A 540 -6.53 -4.76 -17.19
N ASP A 541 -5.67 -4.70 -18.21
CA ASP A 541 -5.55 -5.71 -19.26
C ASP A 541 -4.20 -6.45 -19.18
N ALA A 542 -3.68 -6.69 -17.97
CA ALA A 542 -2.31 -7.17 -17.73
C ALA A 542 -1.95 -8.44 -18.53
N LYS A 543 -2.85 -9.43 -18.57
CA LYS A 543 -2.66 -10.67 -19.33
C LYS A 543 -2.45 -10.41 -20.83
N ARG A 544 -3.22 -9.48 -21.40
CA ARG A 544 -3.12 -9.10 -22.81
C ARG A 544 -1.81 -8.36 -23.07
N PHE A 545 -1.45 -7.40 -22.22
CA PHE A 545 -0.21 -6.64 -22.40
C PHE A 545 1.05 -7.48 -22.15
N ARG A 546 0.98 -8.49 -21.28
CA ARG A 546 2.05 -9.46 -21.08
C ARG A 546 2.29 -10.30 -22.33
N PHE A 547 1.23 -10.73 -23.03
CA PHE A 547 1.32 -11.41 -24.33
C PHE A 547 1.76 -10.47 -25.46
N LEU A 548 1.20 -9.26 -25.50
CA LEU A 548 1.49 -8.26 -26.54
C LEU A 548 2.94 -7.78 -26.49
N ALA A 549 3.56 -7.70 -25.31
CA ALA A 549 4.97 -7.34 -25.16
C ALA A 549 5.87 -8.28 -25.96
N ASP A 550 5.66 -9.59 -25.84
CA ASP A 550 6.45 -10.59 -26.56
C ASP A 550 6.15 -10.57 -28.07
N LEU A 551 4.91 -10.25 -28.47
CA LEU A 551 4.62 -10.03 -29.89
C LEU A 551 5.41 -8.85 -30.46
N PHE A 552 5.56 -7.75 -29.71
CA PHE A 552 6.43 -6.64 -30.13
C PHE A 552 7.90 -7.08 -30.22
N ASN A 553 8.38 -7.81 -29.22
CA ASN A 553 9.76 -8.30 -29.19
C ASN A 553 10.09 -9.24 -30.36
N ASP A 554 9.21 -10.19 -30.64
CA ASP A 554 9.40 -11.15 -31.73
C ASP A 554 9.29 -10.48 -33.10
N THR A 555 8.40 -9.50 -33.24
CA THR A 555 8.35 -8.67 -34.45
C THR A 555 9.65 -7.89 -34.65
N ALA A 556 10.24 -7.37 -33.56
CA ALA A 556 11.55 -6.73 -33.63
C ALA A 556 12.66 -7.70 -34.06
N PHE A 557 12.68 -8.93 -33.52
CA PHE A 557 13.64 -9.95 -33.93
C PHE A 557 13.55 -10.27 -35.42
N PHE A 558 12.35 -10.36 -36.00
CA PHE A 558 12.20 -10.56 -37.45
C PHE A 558 12.72 -9.36 -38.26
N LEU A 559 12.43 -8.13 -37.84
CA LEU A 559 12.94 -6.93 -38.52
C LEU A 559 14.48 -6.88 -38.49
N GLU A 560 15.09 -7.21 -37.36
CA GLU A 560 16.55 -7.29 -37.21
C GLU A 560 17.15 -8.42 -38.04
N LEU A 561 16.52 -9.60 -38.03
CA LEU A 561 16.95 -10.78 -38.79
C LEU A 561 16.98 -10.51 -40.30
N TYR A 562 15.96 -9.83 -40.82
CA TYR A 562 15.87 -9.52 -42.25
C TYR A 562 16.65 -8.27 -42.66
N SER A 563 17.06 -7.42 -41.71
CA SER A 563 17.74 -6.15 -42.00
C SER A 563 18.98 -6.24 -42.92
N PRO A 564 19.81 -7.32 -42.92
CA PRO A 564 20.94 -7.44 -43.84
C PRO A 564 20.54 -7.62 -45.31
N TYR A 565 19.32 -8.10 -45.58
CA TYR A 565 18.82 -8.40 -46.94
C TYR A 565 18.06 -7.22 -47.56
N LEU A 566 17.93 -6.12 -46.83
CA LEU A 566 17.24 -4.92 -47.27
C LEU A 566 18.23 -3.91 -47.87
N GLY A 567 17.77 -3.13 -48.84
CA GLY A 567 18.52 -1.97 -49.33
C GLY A 567 18.75 -0.92 -48.23
N PRO A 568 19.60 0.11 -48.46
CA PRO A 568 20.04 1.05 -47.42
C PRO A 568 18.90 1.70 -46.61
N TYR A 569 17.85 2.18 -47.29
CA TYR A 569 16.69 2.78 -46.62
C TYR A 569 15.83 1.75 -45.88
N GLY A 570 15.64 0.56 -46.48
CA GLY A 570 14.89 -0.54 -45.86
C GLY A 570 15.56 -1.03 -44.57
N LYS A 571 16.89 -1.11 -44.57
CA LYS A 571 17.70 -1.44 -43.39
C LYS A 571 17.50 -0.43 -42.26
N ILE A 572 17.59 0.87 -42.55
CA ILE A 572 17.37 1.93 -41.55
C ILE A 572 15.97 1.81 -40.95
N LEU A 573 14.95 1.65 -41.78
CA LEU A 573 13.56 1.50 -41.33
C LEU A 573 13.36 0.24 -40.47
N ALA A 574 13.93 -0.90 -40.87
CA ALA A 574 13.79 -2.15 -40.14
C ALA A 574 14.44 -2.07 -38.75
N ILE A 575 15.69 -1.59 -38.65
CA ILE A 575 16.41 -1.50 -37.38
C ILE A 575 15.76 -0.47 -36.44
N THR A 576 15.38 0.70 -36.95
CA THR A 576 14.73 1.74 -36.11
C THR A 576 13.34 1.32 -35.64
N SER A 577 12.56 0.65 -36.50
CA SER A 577 11.25 0.11 -36.11
C SER A 577 11.37 -1.06 -35.13
N GLY A 578 12.38 -1.93 -35.30
CA GLY A 578 12.71 -2.99 -34.35
C GLY A 578 13.03 -2.44 -32.97
N GLU A 579 13.88 -1.43 -32.88
CA GLU A 579 14.21 -0.78 -31.61
C GLU A 579 12.99 -0.09 -30.96
N ALA A 580 12.13 0.55 -31.77
CA ALA A 580 10.87 1.10 -31.29
C ALA A 580 9.99 0.02 -30.64
N LEU A 581 9.84 -1.13 -31.31
CA LEU A 581 9.07 -2.28 -30.81
C LEU A 581 9.68 -2.89 -29.54
N ARG A 582 11.01 -2.94 -29.42
CA ARG A 582 11.68 -3.37 -28.16
C ARG A 582 11.38 -2.41 -27.01
N ALA A 583 11.36 -1.10 -27.28
CA ALA A 583 10.90 -0.11 -26.31
C ALA A 583 9.43 -0.35 -25.88
N LEU A 584 8.53 -0.63 -26.83
CA LEU A 584 7.14 -0.97 -26.52
C LEU A 584 7.04 -2.24 -25.67
N CYS A 585 7.82 -3.27 -26.02
CA CYS A 585 7.96 -4.50 -25.23
C CYS A 585 8.38 -4.18 -23.79
N GLY A 586 9.46 -3.41 -23.60
CA GLY A 586 9.97 -3.07 -22.26
C GLY A 586 8.93 -2.42 -21.35
N VAL A 587 8.17 -1.45 -21.88
CA VAL A 587 7.09 -0.78 -21.12
C VAL A 587 5.94 -1.75 -20.83
N ALA A 588 5.46 -2.48 -21.84
CA ALA A 588 4.33 -3.40 -21.69
C ALA A 588 4.67 -4.58 -20.76
N ALA A 589 5.83 -5.21 -20.93
CA ALA A 589 6.31 -6.31 -20.10
C ALA A 589 6.55 -5.86 -18.67
N GLY A 590 7.24 -4.72 -18.45
CA GLY A 590 7.55 -4.22 -17.11
C GLY A 590 6.30 -3.92 -16.29
N ALA A 591 5.35 -3.17 -16.85
CA ALA A 591 4.12 -2.80 -16.14
C ALA A 591 3.14 -3.98 -15.98
N SER A 592 3.02 -4.86 -16.98
CA SER A 592 2.17 -6.06 -16.85
C SER A 592 2.76 -7.07 -15.86
N LYS A 593 4.08 -7.29 -15.86
CA LYS A 593 4.78 -8.12 -14.87
C LYS A 593 4.54 -7.58 -13.46
N ALA A 594 4.68 -6.27 -13.24
CA ALA A 594 4.39 -5.68 -11.93
C ALA A 594 2.95 -5.96 -11.45
N ALA A 595 1.95 -5.85 -12.33
CA ALA A 595 0.56 -6.19 -11.99
C ALA A 595 0.39 -7.69 -11.67
N LEU A 596 1.07 -8.58 -12.40
CA LEU A 596 1.06 -10.03 -12.12
C LEU A 596 1.78 -10.37 -10.81
N SER A 597 2.93 -9.76 -10.51
CA SER A 597 3.67 -10.00 -9.28
C SER A 597 2.88 -9.56 -8.04
N VAL A 598 2.11 -8.46 -8.13
CA VAL A 598 1.17 -8.06 -7.06
C VAL A 598 0.10 -9.11 -6.82
N HIS A 599 -0.43 -9.74 -7.89
CA HIS A 599 -1.39 -10.84 -7.78
C HIS A 599 -0.76 -12.11 -7.17
N PHE A 600 0.47 -12.45 -7.56
CA PHE A 600 1.16 -13.64 -7.07
C PHE A 600 1.61 -13.52 -5.61
N ALA A 601 1.95 -12.31 -5.15
CA ALA A 601 2.46 -12.08 -3.81
C ALA A 601 1.37 -12.27 -2.75
N LYS A 602 1.70 -12.98 -1.67
CA LYS A 602 0.87 -13.10 -0.46
C LYS A 602 1.68 -12.73 0.78
N HIS A 603 1.00 -12.26 1.83
CA HIS A 603 1.64 -11.94 3.11
C HIS A 603 2.82 -10.95 2.99
N ASP A 604 2.65 -9.87 2.21
CA ASP A 604 3.64 -8.80 2.03
C ASP A 604 5.02 -9.24 1.47
N ASN A 605 5.08 -10.34 0.70
CA ASN A 605 6.34 -10.88 0.17
C ASN A 605 6.73 -10.38 -1.23
N LEU A 606 6.11 -9.31 -1.75
CA LEU A 606 6.28 -8.85 -3.15
C LEU A 606 7.76 -8.60 -3.55
N ALA A 607 8.55 -7.99 -2.67
CA ALA A 607 9.97 -7.71 -2.95
C ALA A 607 10.81 -8.99 -3.05
N GLU A 608 10.53 -9.97 -2.19
CA GLU A 608 11.22 -11.26 -2.21
C GLU A 608 10.84 -12.05 -3.46
N LEU A 609 9.54 -12.11 -3.78
CA LEU A 609 9.02 -12.74 -4.98
C LEU A 609 9.73 -12.21 -6.23
N ASN A 610 9.80 -10.89 -6.40
CA ASN A 610 10.48 -10.26 -7.53
C ASN A 610 11.96 -10.65 -7.63
N ALA A 611 12.68 -10.75 -6.50
CA ALA A 611 14.08 -11.18 -6.48
C ALA A 611 14.25 -12.65 -6.91
N LYS A 612 13.29 -13.51 -6.54
CA LYS A 612 13.27 -14.93 -6.91
C LYS A 612 12.91 -15.14 -8.37
N GLU A 613 11.92 -14.43 -8.89
CA GLU A 613 11.59 -14.41 -10.32
C GLU A 613 12.79 -13.96 -11.16
N ALA A 614 13.49 -12.89 -10.76
CA ALA A 614 14.70 -12.43 -11.45
C ALA A 614 15.82 -13.50 -11.46
N SER A 615 15.95 -14.26 -10.36
CA SER A 615 16.92 -15.36 -10.28
C SER A 615 16.54 -16.52 -11.21
N GLN A 616 15.25 -16.90 -11.25
CA GLN A 616 14.72 -17.92 -12.17
C GLN A 616 14.99 -17.54 -13.63
N GLU A 617 14.63 -16.31 -14.01
CA GLU A 617 14.83 -15.76 -15.35
C GLU A 617 16.32 -15.77 -15.73
N THR A 618 17.20 -15.35 -14.81
CA THR A 618 18.66 -15.34 -15.04
C THR A 618 19.21 -16.75 -15.28
N ALA A 619 18.83 -17.72 -14.45
CA ALA A 619 19.33 -19.09 -14.58
C ALA A 619 18.88 -19.74 -15.90
N VAL A 620 17.62 -19.54 -16.28
CA VAL A 620 17.10 -20.03 -17.55
C VAL A 620 17.76 -19.32 -18.73
N GLY A 621 18.00 -18.02 -18.62
CA GLY A 621 18.76 -17.23 -19.60
C GLY A 621 20.18 -17.78 -19.82
N LEU A 622 20.90 -18.18 -18.75
CA LEU A 622 22.23 -18.80 -18.90
C LEU A 622 22.18 -20.12 -19.69
N ILE A 623 21.18 -20.96 -19.43
CA ILE A 623 20.98 -22.20 -20.20
C ILE A 623 20.64 -21.88 -21.66
N GLY A 624 19.75 -20.90 -21.87
CA GLY A 624 19.40 -20.39 -23.20
C GLY A 624 20.62 -19.85 -23.96
N LEU A 625 21.54 -19.16 -23.30
CA LEU A 625 22.77 -18.65 -23.90
C LEU A 625 23.71 -19.78 -24.33
N LEU A 626 23.87 -20.82 -23.51
CA LEU A 626 24.70 -21.99 -23.84
C LEU A 626 24.14 -22.74 -25.05
N VAL A 627 22.85 -23.08 -25.01
CA VAL A 627 22.16 -23.77 -26.11
C VAL A 627 22.14 -22.89 -27.36
N GLY A 628 21.83 -21.61 -27.21
CA GLY A 628 21.80 -20.65 -28.31
C GLY A 628 23.16 -20.44 -28.96
N THR A 629 24.25 -20.42 -28.19
CA THR A 629 25.62 -20.35 -28.74
C THR A 629 25.92 -21.59 -29.59
N PHE A 630 25.51 -22.78 -29.12
CA PHE A 630 25.62 -24.00 -29.91
C PHE A 630 24.80 -23.92 -31.21
N ILE A 631 23.55 -23.45 -31.13
CA ILE A 631 22.66 -23.28 -32.30
C ILE A 631 23.27 -22.28 -33.30
N VAL A 632 23.69 -21.10 -32.85
CA VAL A 632 24.30 -20.04 -33.70
C VAL A 632 25.55 -20.55 -34.43
N LYS A 633 26.32 -21.44 -33.80
CA LYS A 633 27.51 -22.06 -34.40
C LYS A 633 27.20 -23.12 -35.46
N HIS A 634 26.08 -23.84 -35.36
CA HIS A 634 25.75 -24.95 -36.28
C HIS A 634 24.68 -24.58 -37.32
N VAL A 635 23.90 -23.53 -37.08
CA VAL A 635 22.85 -23.03 -37.97
C VAL A 635 23.32 -21.71 -38.58
N GLU A 636 23.98 -21.78 -39.72
CA GLU A 636 24.56 -20.61 -40.40
C GLU A 636 23.83 -20.21 -41.69
N ASP A 637 23.21 -21.17 -42.37
CA ASP A 637 22.45 -20.93 -43.60
C ASP A 637 21.20 -20.06 -43.32
N HIS A 638 20.94 -19.07 -44.19
CA HIS A 638 19.86 -18.11 -44.00
C HIS A 638 18.48 -18.78 -43.87
N ASN A 639 18.17 -19.73 -44.76
CA ASN A 639 16.88 -20.41 -44.73
C ASN A 639 16.72 -21.21 -43.43
N SER A 640 17.80 -21.87 -43.01
CA SER A 640 17.85 -22.64 -41.76
C SER A 640 17.69 -21.75 -40.52
N VAL A 641 18.32 -20.57 -40.51
CA VAL A 641 18.18 -19.57 -39.43
C VAL A 641 16.74 -19.04 -39.37
N VAL A 642 16.14 -18.70 -40.51
CA VAL A 642 14.74 -18.22 -40.57
C VAL A 642 13.76 -19.30 -40.10
N CYS A 643 13.91 -20.54 -40.58
CA CYS A 643 13.08 -21.66 -40.13
C CYS A 643 13.22 -21.88 -38.61
N MET A 644 14.44 -21.84 -38.09
CA MET A 644 14.69 -21.96 -36.65
C MET A 644 14.07 -20.80 -35.87
N MET A 645 14.20 -19.55 -36.35
CA MET A 645 13.60 -18.37 -35.75
C MET A 645 12.06 -18.52 -35.66
N ILE A 646 11.42 -18.95 -36.74
CA ILE A 646 9.97 -19.17 -36.79
C ILE A 646 9.56 -20.19 -35.72
N VAL A 647 10.21 -21.36 -35.66
CA VAL A 647 9.90 -22.40 -34.68
C VAL A 647 10.06 -21.87 -33.24
N LEU A 648 11.17 -21.19 -32.96
CA LEU A 648 11.44 -20.65 -31.63
C LEU A 648 10.47 -19.54 -31.22
N VAL A 649 10.10 -18.63 -32.14
CA VAL A 649 9.11 -17.57 -31.90
C VAL A 649 7.73 -18.18 -31.64
N PHE A 650 7.30 -19.18 -32.42
CA PHE A 650 6.03 -19.86 -32.15
C PHE A 650 6.04 -20.56 -30.79
N ALA A 651 7.15 -21.21 -30.42
CA ALA A 651 7.30 -21.80 -29.09
C ALA A 651 7.27 -20.74 -28.00
N HIS A 652 7.98 -19.62 -28.17
CA HIS A 652 8.02 -18.47 -27.27
C HIS A 652 6.62 -17.89 -26.99
N LEU A 653 5.89 -17.53 -28.06
CA LEU A 653 4.53 -16.98 -27.94
C LEU A 653 3.54 -17.99 -27.37
N TRP A 654 3.69 -19.28 -27.72
CA TRP A 654 2.86 -20.34 -27.16
C TRP A 654 3.07 -20.50 -25.65
N MET A 655 4.32 -20.45 -25.18
CA MET A 655 4.62 -20.48 -23.74
C MET A 655 4.03 -19.26 -23.04
N ASN A 656 4.21 -18.04 -23.57
CA ASN A 656 3.58 -16.85 -22.98
C ASN A 656 2.05 -17.01 -22.90
N TYR A 657 1.41 -17.42 -23.99
CA TYR A 657 -0.04 -17.64 -24.03
C TYR A 657 -0.49 -18.61 -22.93
N LEU A 658 0.16 -19.76 -22.78
CA LEU A 658 -0.15 -20.72 -21.72
C LEU A 658 0.11 -20.15 -20.32
N GLY A 659 1.18 -19.38 -20.15
CA GLY A 659 1.52 -18.68 -18.91
C GLY A 659 0.40 -17.73 -18.47
N VAL A 660 0.07 -16.72 -19.30
CA VAL A 660 -1.00 -15.76 -18.96
C VAL A 660 -2.38 -16.41 -18.88
N ARG A 661 -2.60 -17.53 -19.58
CA ARG A 661 -3.84 -18.30 -19.51
C ARG A 661 -4.03 -18.96 -18.14
N SER A 662 -2.94 -19.40 -17.52
CA SER A 662 -2.95 -20.06 -16.21
C SER A 662 -3.24 -19.12 -15.04
N VAL A 663 -3.03 -17.82 -15.23
CA VAL A 663 -3.26 -16.81 -14.19
C VAL A 663 -4.75 -16.72 -13.86
N CYS A 664 -5.10 -16.68 -12.58
CA CYS A 664 -6.48 -16.55 -12.10
C CYS A 664 -6.55 -15.40 -11.09
N MET A 665 -6.88 -14.20 -11.58
CA MET A 665 -7.05 -13.03 -10.74
C MET A 665 -8.46 -12.95 -10.15
N ASP A 666 -8.56 -12.57 -8.88
CA ASP A 666 -9.77 -12.59 -8.06
C ASP A 666 -10.55 -11.27 -8.02
N TYR A 667 -10.01 -10.19 -8.58
CA TYR A 667 -10.70 -8.89 -8.73
C TYR A 667 -11.38 -8.77 -10.10
N LEU A 668 -12.20 -7.74 -10.32
CA LEU A 668 -12.94 -7.56 -11.58
C LEU A 668 -12.30 -6.47 -12.46
N ASN A 669 -11.99 -6.83 -13.71
CA ASN A 669 -11.82 -5.87 -14.80
C ASN A 669 -13.05 -5.90 -15.71
N ARG A 670 -13.07 -5.05 -16.74
CA ARG A 670 -14.18 -4.97 -17.71
C ARG A 670 -14.56 -6.33 -18.31
N GLN A 671 -13.57 -7.13 -18.70
CA GLN A 671 -13.78 -8.43 -19.34
C GLN A 671 -14.34 -9.47 -18.36
N ARG A 672 -13.71 -9.63 -17.20
CA ARG A 672 -14.13 -10.58 -16.15
C ARG A 672 -15.53 -10.27 -15.66
N ALA A 673 -15.85 -9.00 -15.45
CA ALA A 673 -17.19 -8.55 -15.09
C ALA A 673 -18.21 -8.87 -16.20
N THR A 674 -17.87 -8.66 -17.47
CA THR A 674 -18.74 -9.04 -18.59
C THR A 674 -19.01 -10.53 -18.66
N ILE A 675 -17.98 -11.37 -18.53
CA ILE A 675 -18.15 -12.83 -18.56
C ILE A 675 -19.04 -13.28 -17.38
N LEU A 676 -18.73 -12.81 -16.17
CA LEU A 676 -19.41 -13.20 -14.96
C LEU A 676 -20.89 -12.82 -14.97
N PHE A 677 -21.18 -11.56 -15.27
CA PHE A 677 -22.53 -11.04 -15.14
C PHE A 677 -23.41 -11.45 -16.33
N GLU A 678 -22.84 -11.67 -17.51
CA GLU A 678 -23.59 -12.27 -18.63
C GLU A 678 -24.07 -13.69 -18.30
N GLU A 679 -23.23 -14.50 -17.65
CA GLU A 679 -23.64 -15.82 -17.15
C GLU A 679 -24.75 -15.70 -16.11
N TYR A 680 -24.57 -14.83 -15.11
CA TYR A 680 -25.57 -14.62 -14.07
C TYR A 680 -26.93 -14.14 -14.62
N LEU A 681 -26.92 -13.26 -15.62
CA LEU A 681 -28.15 -12.80 -16.29
C LEU A 681 -28.89 -13.94 -17.00
N LYS A 682 -28.14 -14.87 -17.62
CA LYS A 682 -28.66 -16.03 -18.37
C LYS A 682 -29.15 -17.16 -17.49
N THR A 683 -28.35 -17.56 -16.50
CA THR A 683 -28.55 -18.81 -15.75
C THR A 683 -28.83 -18.59 -14.27
N GLY A 684 -28.57 -17.38 -13.74
CA GLY A 684 -28.59 -17.10 -12.31
C GLY A 684 -27.39 -17.68 -11.55
N ASN A 685 -26.46 -18.35 -12.24
CA ASN A 685 -25.27 -18.92 -11.63
C ASN A 685 -24.16 -17.87 -11.50
N ILE A 686 -23.44 -17.90 -10.37
CA ILE A 686 -22.28 -17.05 -10.11
C ILE A 686 -21.02 -17.88 -10.32
N LEU A 687 -20.24 -17.52 -11.33
CA LEU A 687 -18.98 -18.18 -11.67
C LEU A 687 -17.89 -17.88 -10.64
N THR A 688 -17.02 -18.83 -10.39
CA THR A 688 -15.77 -18.67 -9.65
C THR A 688 -14.72 -17.88 -10.47
N PRO A 689 -13.68 -17.32 -9.82
CA PRO A 689 -12.53 -16.74 -10.51
C PRO A 689 -11.90 -17.69 -11.53
N ASN A 690 -11.79 -18.98 -11.24
CA ASN A 690 -11.21 -19.97 -12.17
C ASN A 690 -12.07 -20.17 -13.43
N GLU A 691 -13.39 -20.29 -13.27
CA GLU A 691 -14.30 -20.44 -14.39
C GLU A 691 -14.31 -19.20 -15.29
N VAL A 692 -14.34 -18.00 -14.70
CA VAL A 692 -14.22 -16.75 -15.46
C VAL A 692 -12.85 -16.67 -16.12
N ALA A 693 -11.78 -16.99 -15.38
CA ALA A 693 -10.43 -16.99 -15.89
C ALA A 693 -10.37 -17.84 -17.15
N SER A 694 -10.92 -19.07 -17.17
CA SER A 694 -10.97 -20.00 -18.33
C SER A 694 -11.71 -19.50 -19.57
N ARG A 695 -12.56 -18.47 -19.42
CA ARG A 695 -13.35 -17.87 -20.50
C ARG A 695 -12.77 -16.55 -21.02
N GLU A 696 -11.76 -16.01 -20.34
CA GLU A 696 -11.07 -14.80 -20.80
C GLU A 696 -10.42 -14.96 -22.19
N ASN A 697 -10.53 -13.92 -23.00
CA ASN A 697 -9.81 -13.79 -24.25
C ASN A 697 -8.56 -12.91 -24.04
N ILE A 698 -7.40 -13.53 -24.24
CA ILE A 698 -6.09 -12.91 -24.02
C ILE A 698 -5.71 -11.94 -25.15
N ILE A 699 -6.12 -12.21 -26.39
CA ILE A 699 -5.60 -11.51 -27.57
C ILE A 699 -6.53 -10.36 -28.00
N ILE A 700 -7.81 -10.66 -28.21
CA ILE A 700 -8.79 -9.72 -28.76
C ILE A 700 -10.06 -9.77 -27.92
N TRP A 701 -10.32 -8.67 -27.22
CA TRP A 701 -11.58 -8.45 -26.53
C TRP A 701 -12.06 -7.01 -26.71
N GLN A 702 -13.38 -6.86 -26.75
CA GLN A 702 -14.06 -5.57 -26.79
C GLN A 702 -15.23 -5.59 -25.81
N PRO A 703 -15.53 -4.45 -25.15
CA PRO A 703 -16.63 -4.34 -24.18
C PRO A 703 -17.99 -4.24 -24.86
N VAL A 704 -18.26 -5.10 -25.84
CA VAL A 704 -19.53 -5.14 -26.57
C VAL A 704 -20.43 -6.21 -25.96
N VAL A 705 -21.56 -5.78 -25.42
CA VAL A 705 -22.52 -6.62 -24.69
C VAL A 705 -23.68 -7.02 -25.58
N ARG A 706 -24.19 -8.24 -25.35
CA ARG A 706 -25.32 -8.82 -26.07
C ARG A 706 -26.61 -8.69 -25.26
N ASN A 707 -27.74 -8.52 -25.95
CA ASN A 707 -29.06 -8.54 -25.33
C ASN A 707 -29.56 -9.98 -25.07
N GLN A 708 -30.77 -10.10 -24.52
CA GLN A 708 -31.47 -11.38 -24.28
C GLN A 708 -31.58 -12.27 -25.52
N GLN A 709 -31.63 -11.69 -26.71
CA GLN A 709 -31.72 -12.38 -28.00
C GLN A 709 -30.33 -12.75 -28.57
N GLY A 710 -29.24 -12.44 -27.86
CA GLY A 710 -27.86 -12.72 -28.29
C GLY A 710 -27.29 -11.69 -29.29
N GLU A 711 -28.00 -10.60 -29.55
CA GLU A 711 -27.58 -9.56 -30.49
C GLU A 711 -26.64 -8.56 -29.83
N LYS A 712 -25.57 -8.15 -30.52
CA LYS A 712 -24.65 -7.10 -30.04
C LYS A 712 -25.33 -5.73 -30.07
N VAL A 713 -25.61 -5.15 -28.91
CA VAL A 713 -26.41 -3.92 -28.78
C VAL A 713 -25.61 -2.74 -28.28
N VAL A 714 -24.76 -2.95 -27.27
CA VAL A 714 -24.13 -1.87 -26.50
C VAL A 714 -22.63 -2.05 -26.42
N ARG A 715 -21.89 -0.94 -26.43
CA ARG A 715 -20.49 -0.89 -26.03
C ARG A 715 -20.36 -0.14 -24.71
N ILE A 716 -19.87 -0.79 -23.66
CA ILE A 716 -19.74 -0.18 -22.32
C ILE A 716 -18.33 0.37 -22.15
N GLU A 717 -18.19 1.62 -21.69
CA GLU A 717 -16.90 2.23 -21.41
C GLU A 717 -16.94 3.12 -20.18
N MET A 718 -15.82 3.22 -19.46
CA MET A 718 -15.62 4.29 -18.48
C MET A 718 -15.35 5.59 -19.24
N ALA A 719 -16.06 6.67 -18.91
CA ALA A 719 -15.87 7.95 -19.58
C ALA A 719 -14.55 8.60 -19.15
N GLN A 720 -13.88 9.29 -20.08
CA GLN A 720 -12.63 10.01 -19.79
C GLN A 720 -12.85 11.44 -19.30
N SER A 721 -14.06 11.96 -19.44
CA SER A 721 -14.48 13.28 -18.96
C SER A 721 -16.00 13.38 -19.08
N TYR A 722 -16.61 14.39 -18.45
CA TYR A 722 -18.01 14.72 -18.67
C TYR A 722 -18.29 15.06 -20.15
N TRP A 723 -17.35 15.76 -20.80
CA TRP A 723 -17.42 16.08 -22.23
C TRP A 723 -17.43 14.82 -23.12
N ASP A 724 -16.59 13.82 -22.81
CA ASP A 724 -16.60 12.51 -23.48
C ASP A 724 -17.92 11.76 -23.21
N ALA A 725 -18.44 11.79 -21.98
CA ALA A 725 -19.70 11.15 -21.62
C ALA A 725 -20.91 11.74 -22.37
N MET A 726 -20.93 13.07 -22.55
CA MET A 726 -21.98 13.83 -23.22
C MET A 726 -21.86 13.87 -24.76
N GLY A 727 -20.90 13.14 -25.35
CA GLY A 727 -20.86 12.90 -26.80
C GLY A 727 -20.75 14.14 -27.68
N ALA A 728 -20.19 15.25 -27.17
CA ALA A 728 -20.21 16.56 -27.83
C ALA A 728 -19.51 16.65 -29.19
N LYS A 729 -18.76 15.61 -29.62
CA LYS A 729 -18.27 15.47 -31.01
C LYS A 729 -19.40 15.12 -32.01
N HIS A 730 -20.57 14.75 -31.53
CA HIS A 730 -21.73 14.33 -32.31
C HIS A 730 -22.94 15.18 -31.95
N SER A 731 -23.11 16.31 -32.64
CA SER A 731 -24.16 17.34 -32.41
C SER A 731 -25.62 16.87 -32.54
N HIS A 732 -25.86 15.59 -32.84
CA HIS A 732 -27.19 15.02 -33.11
C HIS A 732 -27.50 13.72 -32.34
N VAL A 733 -26.72 13.39 -31.30
CA VAL A 733 -26.94 12.18 -30.48
C VAL A 733 -27.73 12.58 -29.23
N ASN A 734 -28.91 11.99 -29.03
CA ASN A 734 -29.66 12.14 -27.79
C ASN A 734 -29.03 11.25 -26.71
N ILE A 735 -28.87 11.76 -25.48
CA ILE A 735 -28.25 11.02 -24.38
C ILE A 735 -29.23 10.95 -23.22
N SER A 736 -29.48 9.73 -22.73
CA SER A 736 -30.27 9.48 -21.53
C SER A 736 -29.33 9.25 -20.36
N LEU A 737 -29.55 9.96 -19.26
CA LEU A 737 -28.77 9.82 -18.03
C LEU A 737 -29.52 8.90 -17.07
N VAL A 738 -28.81 7.97 -16.45
CA VAL A 738 -29.36 7.03 -15.49
C VAL A 738 -28.43 6.98 -14.28
N ASP A 739 -28.92 7.45 -13.14
CA ASP A 739 -28.13 7.48 -11.90
C ASP A 739 -28.22 6.15 -11.15
N GLY A 740 -27.08 5.70 -10.65
CA GLY A 740 -26.94 4.58 -9.73
C GLY A 740 -26.30 5.04 -8.42
N ILE A 741 -26.00 4.09 -7.53
CA ILE A 741 -25.31 4.40 -6.26
C ILE A 741 -23.88 4.88 -6.56
N ARG A 742 -23.65 6.19 -6.38
CA ARG A 742 -22.37 6.88 -6.64
C ARG A 742 -21.84 6.70 -8.07
N ASN A 743 -22.73 6.57 -9.05
CA ASN A 743 -22.38 6.49 -10.46
C ASN A 743 -23.50 7.07 -11.35
N THR A 744 -23.16 7.46 -12.57
CA THR A 744 -24.11 7.85 -13.62
C THR A 744 -23.73 7.18 -14.93
N LEU A 745 -24.73 6.58 -15.58
CA LEU A 745 -24.64 6.01 -16.91
C LEU A 745 -25.19 7.01 -17.94
N PHE A 746 -24.42 7.25 -19.00
CA PHE A 746 -24.79 8.09 -20.13
C PHE A 746 -25.04 7.18 -21.33
N VAL A 747 -26.31 6.98 -21.64
CA VAL A 747 -26.77 6.06 -22.67
C VAL A 747 -27.06 6.84 -23.94
N TRP A 748 -26.25 6.64 -24.97
CA TRP A 748 -26.40 7.37 -26.23
C TRP A 748 -27.55 6.78 -27.06
N SER A 749 -28.18 7.60 -27.91
CA SER A 749 -29.17 7.13 -28.87
C SER A 749 -28.49 6.33 -29.99
N HIS A 750 -29.19 5.34 -30.53
CA HIS A 750 -28.64 4.49 -31.59
C HIS A 750 -28.26 5.29 -32.85
N SER A 751 -27.04 5.06 -33.35
CA SER A 751 -26.51 5.61 -34.59
C SER A 751 -26.39 4.50 -35.64
N LYS A 752 -26.92 4.72 -36.85
CA LYS A 752 -26.92 3.73 -37.95
C LYS A 752 -25.50 3.20 -38.20
N GLY A 753 -25.29 1.90 -37.93
CA GLY A 753 -24.03 1.19 -38.22
C GLY A 753 -23.07 1.04 -37.03
N SER A 754 -23.39 1.56 -35.84
CA SER A 754 -22.54 1.43 -34.63
C SER A 754 -23.32 0.88 -33.42
N HIS A 755 -22.61 0.20 -32.51
CA HIS A 755 -23.17 -0.22 -31.23
C HIS A 755 -23.47 1.01 -30.37
N THR A 756 -24.58 1.00 -29.64
CA THR A 756 -24.94 2.10 -28.74
C THR A 756 -23.93 2.19 -27.59
N PRO A 757 -23.18 3.29 -27.43
CA PRO A 757 -22.27 3.40 -26.29
C PRO A 757 -23.05 3.70 -24.99
N ILE A 758 -22.67 3.02 -23.91
CA ILE A 758 -22.99 3.41 -22.55
C ILE A 758 -21.69 3.86 -21.90
N LYS A 759 -21.61 5.13 -21.53
CA LYS A 759 -20.48 5.70 -20.82
C LYS A 759 -20.79 5.73 -19.33
N ILE A 760 -19.90 5.19 -18.51
CA ILE A 760 -20.04 5.18 -17.04
C ILE A 760 -19.13 6.25 -16.46
N MET A 761 -19.68 7.07 -15.55
CA MET A 761 -18.89 7.94 -14.69
C MET A 761 -19.20 7.64 -13.23
N LEU A 762 -18.17 7.62 -12.40
CA LEU A 762 -18.30 7.44 -10.97
C LEU A 762 -18.35 8.81 -10.28
N TRP A 763 -19.06 8.92 -9.16
CA TRP A 763 -19.16 10.16 -8.40
C TRP A 763 -17.97 10.31 -7.44
N LYS A 764 -17.76 11.52 -6.93
CA LYS A 764 -16.83 11.77 -5.82
C LYS A 764 -17.11 10.76 -4.69
N ASP A 765 -16.05 10.23 -4.09
CA ASP A 765 -16.10 9.23 -3.00
C ASP A 765 -16.56 7.80 -3.41
N SER A 766 -16.54 7.44 -4.70
CA SER A 766 -16.84 6.07 -5.13
C SER A 766 -15.75 5.05 -4.73
N ALA A 767 -16.09 4.02 -3.96
CA ALA A 767 -15.32 2.79 -3.79
C ALA A 767 -15.42 1.78 -4.96
N ALA A 768 -14.58 0.73 -4.96
CA ALA A 768 -14.51 -0.30 -6.00
C ALA A 768 -15.85 -1.00 -6.29
N ILE A 769 -16.62 -1.27 -5.23
CA ILE A 769 -17.95 -1.88 -5.32
C ILE A 769 -18.92 -1.05 -6.19
N HIS A 770 -18.83 0.27 -6.17
CA HIS A 770 -19.69 1.13 -6.99
C HIS A 770 -19.32 1.05 -8.47
N ALA A 771 -18.04 0.85 -8.79
CA ALA A 771 -17.60 0.64 -10.18
C ALA A 771 -18.09 -0.71 -10.71
N ILE A 772 -18.02 -1.76 -9.90
CA ILE A 772 -18.56 -3.09 -10.23
C ILE A 772 -20.07 -2.99 -10.45
N SER A 773 -20.79 -2.35 -9.51
CA SER A 773 -22.24 -2.15 -9.59
C SER A 773 -22.64 -1.36 -10.83
N ALA A 774 -21.94 -0.27 -11.15
CA ALA A 774 -22.20 0.53 -12.35
C ALA A 774 -22.00 -0.28 -13.64
N TRP A 775 -20.98 -1.15 -13.69
CA TRP A 775 -20.76 -2.03 -14.84
C TRP A 775 -21.87 -3.07 -14.99
N PHE A 776 -22.30 -3.69 -13.89
CA PHE A 776 -23.42 -4.64 -13.89
C PHE A 776 -24.74 -3.97 -14.26
N MET A 777 -25.01 -2.78 -13.74
CA MET A 777 -26.17 -1.97 -14.13
C MET A 777 -26.19 -1.69 -15.64
N ALA A 778 -25.04 -1.28 -16.22
CA ALA A 778 -24.93 -1.03 -17.66
C ALA A 778 -25.15 -2.31 -18.48
N MET A 779 -24.68 -3.46 -17.99
CA MET A 779 -24.89 -4.75 -18.64
C MET A 779 -26.34 -5.23 -18.56
N GLU A 780 -27.00 -5.09 -17.41
CA GLU A 780 -28.42 -5.46 -17.26
C GLU A 780 -29.30 -4.57 -18.14
N MET A 781 -28.96 -3.29 -18.25
CA MET A 781 -29.64 -2.38 -19.17
C MET A 781 -29.45 -2.83 -20.62
N ALA A 782 -28.22 -3.16 -21.04
CA ALA A 782 -27.95 -3.71 -22.36
C ALA A 782 -28.68 -5.03 -22.62
N TRP A 783 -28.81 -5.88 -21.60
CA TRP A 783 -29.52 -7.16 -21.65
C TRP A 783 -30.99 -6.97 -22.05
N LEU A 784 -31.63 -5.91 -21.53
CA LEU A 784 -33.03 -5.57 -21.78
C LEU A 784 -33.25 -4.67 -23.02
N MET A 785 -32.19 -4.26 -23.72
CA MET A 785 -32.29 -3.41 -24.91
C MET A 785 -32.66 -4.19 -26.18
N ASP A 786 -33.63 -3.67 -26.91
CA ASP A 786 -33.90 -4.07 -28.29
C ASP A 786 -32.85 -3.46 -29.22
N LYS A 787 -32.30 -4.28 -30.14
CA LYS A 787 -31.34 -3.81 -31.13
C LYS A 787 -31.91 -2.67 -31.97
N GLY A 788 -31.13 -1.60 -32.10
CA GLY A 788 -31.50 -0.42 -32.89
C GLY A 788 -32.47 0.55 -32.21
N LYS A 789 -33.03 0.22 -31.04
CA LYS A 789 -33.97 1.11 -30.32
C LYS A 789 -33.32 1.97 -29.23
N GLY A 790 -32.13 1.60 -28.73
CA GLY A 790 -31.42 2.36 -27.70
C GLY A 790 -32.16 2.42 -26.36
N TYR A 791 -32.01 3.53 -25.63
CA TYR A 791 -32.74 3.76 -24.37
C TYR A 791 -34.22 4.06 -24.64
N THR A 792 -35.12 3.32 -23.99
CA THR A 792 -36.58 3.40 -24.21
C THR A 792 -37.31 3.74 -22.92
N LYS A 793 -38.58 4.18 -23.03
CA LYS A 793 -39.46 4.40 -21.86
C LYS A 793 -39.61 3.16 -20.96
N LYS A 794 -39.46 1.95 -21.52
CA LYS A 794 -39.46 0.70 -20.73
C LYS A 794 -38.24 0.64 -19.81
N LEU A 795 -37.06 0.96 -20.32
CA LEU A 795 -35.83 0.99 -19.53
C LEU A 795 -35.86 2.12 -18.51
N ASP A 796 -36.38 3.28 -18.88
CA ASP A 796 -36.60 4.40 -17.96
C ASP A 796 -37.45 4.00 -16.74
N ARG A 797 -38.56 3.29 -16.96
CA ARG A 797 -39.39 2.76 -15.86
C ARG A 797 -38.65 1.76 -14.97
N ILE A 798 -37.84 0.87 -15.55
CA ILE A 798 -37.13 -0.17 -14.82
C ILE A 798 -35.97 0.41 -13.99
N PHE A 799 -35.23 1.39 -14.51
CA PHE A 799 -34.01 1.90 -13.89
C PHE A 799 -34.18 3.23 -13.14
N CYS A 800 -35.21 4.04 -13.45
CA CYS A 800 -35.45 5.35 -12.83
C CYS A 800 -36.78 5.42 -12.04
N GLY A 801 -37.65 4.41 -12.13
CA GLY A 801 -38.96 4.41 -11.48
C GLY A 801 -38.89 4.17 -9.96
N LYS A 802 -39.78 4.85 -9.20
CA LYS A 802 -39.92 4.68 -7.73
C LYS A 802 -40.81 3.50 -7.32
N GLU A 803 -41.46 2.83 -8.27
CA GLU A 803 -42.38 1.71 -8.05
C GLU A 803 -41.96 0.53 -8.92
N VAL A 804 -42.12 -0.70 -8.41
CA VAL A 804 -41.96 -1.95 -9.19
C VAL A 804 -43.11 -2.05 -10.20
N ILE A 805 -43.01 -1.31 -11.29
CA ILE A 805 -43.97 -1.37 -12.38
C ILE A 805 -43.39 -2.34 -13.43
N ASP A 806 -44.20 -3.32 -13.84
CA ASP A 806 -43.87 -4.44 -14.74
C ASP A 806 -43.19 -5.67 -14.10
N GLY A 807 -43.08 -5.75 -12.76
CA GLY A 807 -42.69 -6.98 -12.03
C GLY A 807 -41.24 -7.44 -12.20
N TYR A 808 -40.39 -6.69 -12.92
CA TYR A 808 -38.98 -6.98 -13.10
C TYR A 808 -38.14 -6.38 -11.97
N LYS A 809 -37.46 -7.22 -11.19
CA LYS A 809 -36.53 -6.80 -10.14
C LYS A 809 -35.11 -6.72 -10.72
N GLN A 810 -34.47 -5.56 -10.57
CA GLN A 810 -33.07 -5.36 -10.94
C GLN A 810 -32.21 -6.44 -10.28
N LYS A 811 -31.37 -7.12 -11.05
CA LYS A 811 -30.50 -8.21 -10.61
C LYS A 811 -29.17 -7.71 -10.06
N TYR A 812 -28.62 -6.62 -10.60
CA TYR A 812 -27.36 -6.05 -10.14
C TYR A 812 -27.39 -5.55 -8.68
N ASP A 813 -28.57 -5.22 -8.16
CA ASP A 813 -28.78 -4.69 -6.80
C ASP A 813 -29.26 -5.79 -5.81
N GLN A 814 -29.26 -7.06 -6.22
CA GLN A 814 -29.69 -8.15 -5.36
C GLN A 814 -28.60 -8.57 -4.39
N ARG A 815 -28.96 -8.68 -3.11
CA ARG A 815 -28.04 -9.12 -2.05
C ARG A 815 -27.45 -10.51 -2.34
N GLU A 816 -28.24 -11.40 -2.92
CA GLU A 816 -27.83 -12.77 -3.27
C GLU A 816 -26.67 -12.79 -4.28
N LEU A 817 -26.62 -11.82 -5.21
CA LEU A 817 -25.50 -11.67 -6.14
C LEU A 817 -24.21 -11.33 -5.39
N TRP A 818 -24.26 -10.32 -4.53
CA TRP A 818 -23.08 -9.80 -3.82
C TRP A 818 -22.55 -10.79 -2.78
N ASP A 819 -23.43 -11.39 -1.98
CA ASP A 819 -23.07 -12.43 -1.01
C ASP A 819 -22.52 -13.67 -1.74
N GLY A 820 -23.11 -14.03 -2.90
CA GLY A 820 -22.64 -15.14 -3.71
C GLY A 820 -21.29 -14.89 -4.40
N LEU A 821 -20.98 -13.65 -4.80
CA LEU A 821 -19.67 -13.28 -5.33
C LEU A 821 -18.56 -13.47 -4.29
N LEU A 822 -18.77 -13.00 -3.06
CA LEU A 822 -17.84 -13.18 -1.94
C LEU A 822 -17.65 -14.68 -1.63
N ALA A 823 -18.74 -15.43 -1.52
CA ALA A 823 -18.69 -16.88 -1.25
C ALA A 823 -17.97 -17.69 -2.34
N LYS A 824 -17.91 -17.18 -3.58
CA LYS A 824 -17.18 -17.78 -4.70
C LYS A 824 -15.72 -17.34 -4.78
N GLY A 825 -15.26 -16.48 -3.87
CA GLY A 825 -13.87 -16.03 -3.76
C GLY A 825 -13.52 -14.80 -4.58
N TRP A 826 -14.51 -13.95 -4.95
CA TRP A 826 -14.23 -12.67 -5.61
C TRP A 826 -13.83 -11.58 -4.62
N ASN A 827 -12.77 -10.85 -4.93
CA ASN A 827 -12.36 -9.66 -4.20
C ASN A 827 -13.12 -8.43 -4.72
N LEU A 828 -14.11 -7.98 -3.94
CA LEU A 828 -14.94 -6.81 -4.28
C LEU A 828 -14.38 -5.47 -3.77
N ASN A 829 -13.27 -5.52 -3.02
CA ASN A 829 -12.58 -4.33 -2.51
C ASN A 829 -11.58 -3.75 -3.51
N SER A 830 -11.31 -4.46 -4.61
CA SER A 830 -10.44 -4.05 -5.70
C SER A 830 -11.14 -4.16 -7.05
N GLN A 831 -10.74 -3.32 -8.01
CA GLN A 831 -11.28 -3.31 -9.37
C GLN A 831 -10.27 -2.76 -10.37
N ALA A 832 -10.43 -3.14 -11.64
CA ALA A 832 -9.62 -2.62 -12.74
C ALA A 832 -10.47 -2.36 -14.02
N PHE A 833 -11.49 -1.52 -13.91
CA PHE A 833 -12.36 -1.08 -15.01
C PHE A 833 -11.81 0.15 -15.75
N GLU A 834 -11.07 1.01 -15.05
CA GLU A 834 -10.62 2.31 -15.55
C GLU A 834 -9.36 2.15 -16.40
N THR A 835 -9.46 2.42 -17.71
CA THR A 835 -8.35 2.29 -18.67
C THR A 835 -7.84 3.64 -19.17
N GLY A 836 -8.00 4.68 -18.36
CA GLY A 836 -7.67 6.07 -18.62
C GLY A 836 -7.61 6.81 -17.29
N ALA A 837 -7.30 8.10 -17.32
CA ALA A 837 -7.24 8.89 -16.09
C ALA A 837 -8.61 8.83 -15.37
N PRO A 838 -8.65 8.43 -14.09
CA PRO A 838 -9.92 8.32 -13.38
C PRO A 838 -10.54 9.70 -13.23
N VAL A 839 -11.76 9.87 -13.74
CA VAL A 839 -12.54 11.11 -13.58
C VAL A 839 -13.73 10.82 -12.68
N ARG A 840 -14.07 11.78 -11.82
CA ARG A 840 -15.20 11.69 -10.90
C ARG A 840 -16.18 12.84 -11.13
N LEU A 841 -17.47 12.54 -11.04
CA LEU A 841 -18.53 13.53 -11.10
C LEU A 841 -18.75 14.19 -9.74
N LEU A 842 -18.88 15.50 -9.78
CA LEU A 842 -19.45 16.32 -8.73
C LEU A 842 -20.36 17.32 -9.44
N ALA A 843 -21.68 17.22 -9.21
CA ALA A 843 -22.66 18.11 -9.81
C ALA A 843 -23.19 19.07 -8.75
N GLN A 844 -23.25 20.37 -9.07
CA GLN A 844 -23.80 21.43 -8.24
C GLN A 844 -24.63 22.36 -9.11
N MET A 845 -25.70 22.95 -8.56
CA MET A 845 -26.57 23.87 -9.30
C MET A 845 -25.87 25.22 -9.48
N GLU A 846 -25.75 25.69 -10.72
CA GLU A 846 -25.21 27.00 -11.03
C GLU A 846 -26.23 28.08 -10.61
N GLY A 847 -25.99 28.76 -9.47
CA GLY A 847 -26.86 29.84 -8.98
C GLY A 847 -27.25 29.81 -7.50
N LYS A 848 -26.84 28.80 -6.73
CA LYS A 848 -26.81 28.89 -5.25
C LYS A 848 -25.37 28.84 -4.79
N LYS A 849 -24.68 29.98 -4.88
CA LYS A 849 -23.61 30.27 -3.93
C LYS A 849 -24.28 30.44 -2.57
N ASP A 850 -23.82 29.66 -1.59
CA ASP A 850 -24.22 29.66 -0.19
C ASP A 850 -25.58 29.02 0.15
N GLN A 851 -25.55 27.72 0.45
CA GLN A 851 -26.36 27.09 1.51
C GLN A 851 -25.76 25.76 1.96
#